data_AF-A0A9D3NKC2-F1
#
_entry.id   AF-A0A9D3NKC2-F1
#
_cell.length_a   1.000
_cell.length_b   1.000
_cell.length_c   1.000
_cell.angle_alpha   90.00
_cell.angle_beta   90.00
_cell.angle_gamma   90.00
#
_symmetry.space_group_name_H-M   'P 1'
#
loop_
_entity.id
_entity.type
_entity.pdbx_description
1 polymer ?
#
loop_
_entity_poly.entity_id
_entity_poly.type
_entity_poly.pdbx_seq_one_letter_code
_entity_poly.pdbx_strand_id
1 'polypeptide(L)'
;MSQPDGSSTPPPGGDENKSHFQPEKLQEVCTNSPSTSLALQCLEELFLDDVISGDKMARLKASLNLLHDTLRSSQESELKLLQEVQCLQAELKRQQQELQKAELFSEGQRLDGSCMRQQLLQFHNKLQESEERERQMQYKLACLQEEKICLKKEYESQPKYEQEKRSIALNESSEKMKKEITQRHQEIKTLTDGIKACNTQLQKEQQELEDKKDTIQSKEAELAQLLSIPAQLGKEIGRINCKMKNVQKQKTALERQLLELAERVKQTQVGCRQLDEECRSVMKELKGCRAQLEVAQRERSMLLKEQEMTKEEEAVLLEQRGLLEINLIQIKEERKTLHDSLVKKVREKDRLQRRLKNMLLQHKMSKDALLHTQELYNKTKTQRDIMPKDDDLLQKIQDLQTEVDNLKLKVVHQQSVTGIEAELVEQCIVQKQALVRECNHHRGELHHLHALIRIKADERDQKSRELLKAQMRCNQIKQDIRGKQLQILEHKKQYQEIQSRLCVFGKLYETTKEERNKCVNLLQIVTQHTTKMKEKFKILKNEIEILHSQTIKNDRLLQKSHLKHVHSHTIWNSLRNDISKVTGRLHEMQHKSEEQRLKIVTLGQVINAQEQDLLHMRKSHDASVQSRNERGVQLLEREEEMCVFYAKVNVQKNLICEGTLQIQALEEESCSLKMLINEEQRQINLSKKQMSCKKPLEDESASLQIQLSECKEHNLSLEKTLEVQVTERRLRKLSGEDPSPPELIKKIEQLEMQLAAREAQLLEKELIYEQVNRLSQHIRTKADNGKEDTLRLAKKVNEFQSRIKECTKKLMAVVSELAMRQSQALCLQQELREKEFELDLCHSRLEMGLGPSETIEQEWLCHIQTQQKCQITEEEEWSQLPNGVYTTADLRPNSYIPTEDSLPLPKPYGALAPFKPSELGTNMRHIRKPQPKPLEI
;
A
#
# COMPACT_ATOMS: atom_id res chain seq x y z
N MET A 1 15.36 -92.04 41.08
CA MET A 1 16.27 -93.18 41.32
C MET A 1 17.65 -92.63 41.64
N SER A 2 18.52 -93.41 42.29
CA SER A 2 19.97 -93.19 42.44
C SER A 2 20.46 -92.02 43.33
N GLN A 3 21.04 -92.41 44.48
CA GLN A 3 22.23 -91.82 45.12
C GLN A 3 23.50 -92.08 44.24
N PRO A 4 24.79 -91.80 44.61
CA PRO A 4 25.42 -91.28 45.87
C PRO A 4 26.40 -90.09 45.61
N ASP A 5 27.30 -89.55 46.47
CA ASP A 5 27.57 -89.45 47.94
C ASP A 5 28.54 -88.24 48.16
N GLY A 6 29.05 -87.82 49.34
CA GLY A 6 28.84 -88.25 50.73
C GLY A 6 30.11 -88.06 51.62
N SER A 7 29.93 -87.76 52.92
CA SER A 7 30.95 -87.71 54.01
C SER A 7 32.04 -86.61 53.94
N SER A 8 32.81 -86.24 54.99
CA SER A 8 32.92 -86.73 56.39
C SER A 8 33.39 -85.64 57.40
N THR A 9 32.88 -85.67 58.63
CA THR A 9 33.48 -85.11 59.89
C THR A 9 34.02 -86.29 60.74
N PRO A 10 34.25 -86.28 62.09
CA PRO A 10 34.42 -85.27 63.16
C PRO A 10 35.77 -85.54 63.94
N PRO A 11 35.87 -85.82 65.27
CA PRO A 11 35.42 -85.23 66.57
C PRO A 11 36.65 -84.77 67.44
N PRO A 12 36.71 -84.73 68.81
CA PRO A 12 35.73 -84.75 69.94
C PRO A 12 35.87 -83.50 70.90
N GLY A 13 35.24 -83.35 72.09
CA GLY A 13 34.15 -84.05 72.80
C GLY A 13 34.29 -84.04 74.36
N GLY A 14 33.18 -83.84 75.11
CA GLY A 14 33.07 -83.83 76.60
C GLY A 14 32.78 -82.42 77.18
N ASP A 15 31.70 -82.10 77.93
CA ASP A 15 31.04 -82.65 79.16
C ASP A 15 31.77 -82.26 80.46
N GLU A 16 31.15 -81.78 81.57
CA GLU A 16 29.75 -81.71 82.09
C GLU A 16 29.65 -80.43 83.03
N ASN A 17 28.59 -79.93 83.70
CA ASN A 17 27.16 -80.24 83.96
C ASN A 17 26.40 -79.00 84.58
N LYS A 18 25.08 -79.14 84.81
CA LYS A 18 24.19 -78.54 85.85
C LYS A 18 23.53 -77.13 85.72
N SER A 19 22.18 -77.21 85.73
CA SER A 19 21.14 -76.29 86.27
C SER A 19 20.79 -74.95 85.59
N HIS A 20 19.54 -74.91 85.07
CA HIS A 20 18.66 -73.78 84.70
C HIS A 20 19.16 -72.34 84.95
N PHE A 21 19.11 -71.41 83.98
CA PHE A 21 17.86 -70.81 83.48
C PHE A 21 18.07 -70.02 82.15
N GLN A 22 17.20 -70.24 81.14
CA GLN A 22 17.05 -69.38 79.93
C GLN A 22 18.34 -69.15 79.09
N PRO A 23 18.35 -68.25 78.07
CA PRO A 23 17.45 -68.13 76.90
C PRO A 23 18.22 -68.23 75.56
N GLU A 24 17.55 -68.37 74.39
CA GLU A 24 17.98 -67.64 73.16
C GLU A 24 16.95 -67.55 72.00
N LYS A 25 17.40 -66.92 70.89
CA LYS A 25 16.64 -66.24 69.82
C LYS A 25 16.08 -67.15 68.71
N LEU A 26 14.97 -66.70 68.11
CA LEU A 26 14.56 -66.86 66.69
C LEU A 26 13.58 -65.70 66.34
N GLN A 27 13.42 -65.21 65.10
CA GLN A 27 14.25 -65.23 63.89
C GLN A 27 13.78 -64.08 62.95
N GLU A 28 14.55 -63.74 61.90
CA GLU A 28 14.20 -62.68 60.94
C GLU A 28 12.96 -62.99 60.07
N VAL A 29 12.23 -61.95 59.67
CA VAL A 29 11.61 -61.86 58.33
C VAL A 29 11.85 -60.47 57.76
N CYS A 30 12.95 -60.29 57.04
CA CYS A 30 13.24 -59.07 56.26
C CYS A 30 13.85 -59.43 54.90
N THR A 31 13.04 -60.02 54.03
CA THR A 31 13.43 -60.33 52.64
C THR A 31 12.26 -60.11 51.69
N ASN A 32 12.31 -59.02 50.92
CA ASN A 32 11.80 -58.97 49.55
C ASN A 32 12.26 -57.68 48.87
N SER A 33 13.48 -57.72 48.33
CA SER A 33 14.07 -56.68 47.48
C SER A 33 14.10 -57.13 46.01
N PRO A 34 13.07 -56.82 45.19
CA PRO A 34 13.09 -57.09 43.75
C PRO A 34 13.54 -55.88 42.90
N SER A 35 13.51 -54.67 43.45
CA SER A 35 13.67 -53.41 42.70
C SER A 35 15.08 -53.18 42.14
N THR A 36 16.13 -53.53 42.89
CA THR A 36 17.53 -53.28 42.46
C THR A 36 18.00 -54.24 41.37
N SER A 37 17.44 -55.46 41.29
CA SER A 37 17.87 -56.46 40.29
C SER A 37 17.48 -56.05 38.87
N LEU A 38 16.22 -55.66 38.65
CA LEU A 38 15.74 -55.26 37.33
C LEU A 38 16.53 -54.06 36.77
N ALA A 39 16.84 -53.06 37.60
CA ALA A 39 17.56 -51.87 37.17
C ALA A 39 19.00 -52.16 36.69
N LEU A 40 19.64 -53.19 37.25
CA LEU A 40 20.98 -53.64 36.82
C LEU A 40 20.90 -54.57 35.60
N GLN A 41 19.88 -55.44 35.51
CA GLN A 41 19.66 -56.32 34.36
C GLN A 41 19.31 -55.52 33.09
N CYS A 42 18.43 -54.52 33.17
CA CYS A 42 18.12 -53.68 32.00
C CYS A 42 19.33 -52.82 31.53
N LEU A 43 20.30 -52.53 32.42
CA LEU A 43 21.57 -51.91 32.04
C LEU A 43 22.58 -52.91 31.44
N GLU A 44 22.36 -54.22 31.58
CA GLU A 44 23.11 -55.28 30.90
C GLU A 44 22.49 -55.61 29.54
N GLU A 45 21.17 -55.68 29.45
CA GLU A 45 20.42 -55.83 28.19
C GLU A 45 20.74 -54.67 27.22
N LEU A 46 20.67 -53.42 27.67
CA LEU A 46 21.02 -52.24 26.85
C LEU A 46 22.51 -52.10 26.51
N PHE A 47 23.39 -52.93 27.08
CA PHE A 47 24.78 -53.07 26.66
C PHE A 47 24.96 -54.20 25.63
N LEU A 48 24.20 -55.30 25.77
CA LEU A 48 24.20 -56.42 24.82
C LEU A 48 23.53 -56.05 23.48
N ASP A 49 22.56 -55.13 23.48
CA ASP A 49 21.96 -54.54 22.28
C ASP A 49 22.83 -53.44 21.62
N ASP A 50 24.07 -53.23 22.09
CA ASP A 50 25.05 -52.23 21.59
C ASP A 50 24.59 -50.75 21.66
N VAL A 51 23.52 -50.47 22.42
CA VAL A 51 22.92 -49.13 22.59
C VAL A 51 23.75 -48.25 23.54
N ILE A 52 24.50 -48.85 24.47
CA ILE A 52 25.27 -48.14 25.50
C ILE A 52 26.73 -48.62 25.53
N SER A 53 27.66 -47.73 25.17
CA SER A 53 29.11 -47.94 25.33
C SER A 53 29.50 -48.31 26.78
N GLY A 54 30.45 -49.24 26.94
CA GLY A 54 30.89 -49.78 28.24
C GLY A 54 31.26 -48.72 29.29
N ASP A 55 31.91 -47.61 28.89
CA ASP A 55 32.24 -46.52 29.82
C ASP A 55 30.99 -45.81 30.38
N LYS A 56 29.86 -45.80 29.67
CA LYS A 56 28.58 -45.33 30.21
C LYS A 56 27.97 -46.39 31.13
N MET A 57 27.99 -47.67 30.73
CA MET A 57 27.48 -48.78 31.54
C MET A 57 28.19 -48.85 32.90
N ALA A 58 29.52 -48.75 32.94
CA ALA A 58 30.32 -48.74 34.17
C ALA A 58 30.00 -47.55 35.08
N ARG A 59 29.86 -46.33 34.51
CA ARG A 59 29.46 -45.14 35.28
C ARG A 59 28.03 -45.21 35.81
N LEU A 60 27.09 -45.77 35.04
CA LEU A 60 25.70 -45.96 35.48
C LEU A 60 25.61 -47.02 36.58
N LYS A 61 26.29 -48.17 36.43
CA LYS A 61 26.40 -49.19 37.50
C LYS A 61 27.04 -48.62 38.77
N ALA A 62 28.14 -47.87 38.65
CA ALA A 62 28.77 -47.20 39.79
C ALA A 62 27.83 -46.19 40.47
N SER A 63 27.07 -45.41 39.70
CA SER A 63 26.06 -44.49 40.22
C SER A 63 24.90 -45.21 40.92
N LEU A 64 24.43 -46.34 40.38
CA LEU A 64 23.32 -47.11 40.93
C LEU A 64 23.73 -47.85 42.22
N ASN A 65 24.95 -48.40 42.24
CA ASN A 65 25.53 -49.00 43.44
C ASN A 65 25.76 -47.95 44.54
N LEU A 66 26.34 -46.78 44.21
CA LEU A 66 26.52 -45.68 45.17
C LEU A 66 25.18 -45.18 45.75
N LEU A 67 24.14 -45.09 44.93
CA LEU A 67 22.79 -44.71 45.37
C LEU A 67 22.13 -45.82 46.21
N HIS A 68 22.41 -47.09 45.92
CA HIS A 68 21.93 -48.23 46.70
C HIS A 68 22.65 -48.36 48.06
N ASP A 69 23.96 -48.12 48.09
CA ASP A 69 24.77 -48.20 49.32
C ASP A 69 24.54 -46.98 50.23
N THR A 70 24.26 -45.80 49.66
CA THR A 70 23.76 -44.65 50.44
C THR A 70 22.33 -44.87 50.95
N LEU A 71 21.45 -45.49 50.17
CA LEU A 71 20.12 -45.89 50.66
C LEU A 71 20.21 -46.94 51.78
N ARG A 72 21.06 -47.97 51.63
CA ARG A 72 21.26 -49.00 52.65
C ARG A 72 21.83 -48.41 53.94
N SER A 73 22.87 -47.59 53.85
CA SER A 73 23.46 -46.93 55.04
C SER A 73 22.49 -45.93 55.70
N SER A 74 21.64 -45.24 54.93
CA SER A 74 20.54 -44.46 55.48
C SER A 74 19.56 -45.34 56.27
N GLN A 75 19.07 -46.43 55.69
CA GLN A 75 18.14 -47.36 56.34
C GLN A 75 18.76 -48.05 57.57
N GLU A 76 20.05 -48.41 57.52
CA GLU A 76 20.78 -48.92 58.69
C GLU A 76 20.93 -47.87 59.79
N SER A 77 21.10 -46.59 59.44
CA SER A 77 21.16 -45.50 60.43
C SER A 77 19.79 -45.23 61.05
N GLU A 78 18.72 -45.29 60.27
CA GLU A 78 17.34 -45.16 60.73
C GLU A 78 16.93 -46.32 61.65
N LEU A 79 17.31 -47.56 61.30
CA LEU A 79 17.12 -48.72 62.17
C LEU A 79 17.90 -48.63 63.48
N LYS A 80 19.14 -48.12 63.46
CA LYS A 80 19.94 -47.88 64.69
C LYS A 80 19.28 -46.82 65.58
N LEU A 81 18.86 -45.69 65.01
CA LEU A 81 18.16 -44.63 65.75
C LEU A 81 16.82 -45.12 66.31
N LEU A 82 16.07 -45.95 65.57
CA LEU A 82 14.84 -46.56 66.07
C LEU A 82 15.10 -47.56 67.21
N GLN A 83 16.19 -48.33 67.16
CA GLN A 83 16.62 -49.19 68.27
C GLN A 83 17.05 -48.39 69.50
N GLU A 84 17.84 -47.32 69.33
CA GLU A 84 18.24 -46.42 70.42
C GLU A 84 17.01 -45.75 71.08
N VAL A 85 16.04 -45.28 70.28
CA VAL A 85 14.76 -44.75 70.80
C VAL A 85 13.96 -45.82 71.54
N GLN A 86 13.92 -47.07 71.07
CA GLN A 86 13.25 -48.16 71.79
C GLN A 86 13.95 -48.51 73.11
N CYS A 87 15.28 -48.55 73.13
CA CYS A 87 16.06 -48.73 74.36
C CYS A 87 15.82 -47.60 75.36
N LEU A 88 15.88 -46.34 74.94
CA LEU A 88 15.62 -45.19 75.80
C LEU A 88 14.17 -45.15 76.30
N GLN A 89 13.19 -45.55 75.49
CA GLN A 89 11.80 -45.71 75.94
C GLN A 89 11.62 -46.86 76.94
N ALA A 90 12.40 -47.93 76.85
CA ALA A 90 12.40 -49.02 77.84
C ALA A 90 13.04 -48.57 79.15
N GLU A 91 14.18 -47.87 79.09
CA GLU A 91 14.90 -47.32 80.24
C GLU A 91 14.04 -46.31 81.01
N LEU A 92 13.37 -45.40 80.30
CA LEU A 92 12.49 -44.39 80.88
C LEU A 92 11.23 -45.02 81.50
N LYS A 93 10.66 -46.07 80.88
CA LYS A 93 9.60 -46.88 81.50
C LYS A 93 10.07 -47.62 82.76
N ARG A 94 11.31 -48.13 82.77
CA ARG A 94 11.91 -48.78 83.95
C ARG A 94 12.04 -47.78 85.10
N GLN A 95 12.60 -46.60 84.84
CA GLN A 95 12.73 -45.54 85.84
C GLN A 95 11.38 -45.03 86.36
N GLN A 96 10.37 -44.89 85.49
CA GLN A 96 8.99 -44.57 85.92
C GLN A 96 8.38 -45.66 86.81
N GLN A 97 8.61 -46.94 86.52
CA GLN A 97 8.17 -48.04 87.39
C GLN A 97 8.96 -48.12 88.70
N GLU A 98 10.22 -47.68 88.74
CA GLU A 98 11.02 -47.60 89.96
C GLU A 98 10.55 -46.44 90.84
N LEU A 99 10.21 -45.27 90.29
CA LEU A 99 9.57 -44.17 91.03
C LEU A 99 8.19 -44.56 91.58
N GLN A 100 7.32 -45.14 90.75
CA GLN A 100 5.97 -45.56 91.18
C GLN A 100 5.99 -46.65 92.29
N LYS A 101 7.10 -47.37 92.45
CA LYS A 101 7.31 -48.31 93.57
C LYS A 101 7.85 -47.64 94.84
N ALA A 102 8.43 -46.44 94.74
CA ALA A 102 8.88 -45.65 95.89
C ALA A 102 7.76 -44.81 96.51
N GLU A 103 6.80 -44.34 95.70
CA GLU A 103 5.72 -43.43 96.14
C GLU A 103 4.50 -44.14 96.75
N LEU A 104 4.49 -45.49 96.82
CA LEU A 104 3.34 -46.30 97.27
C LEU A 104 3.65 -47.21 98.47
N PHE A 105 4.21 -46.64 99.53
CA PHE A 105 4.21 -47.28 100.86
C PHE A 105 2.99 -46.87 101.67
N SER A 106 1.97 -47.74 101.70
CA SER A 106 0.86 -47.69 102.66
C SER A 106 1.12 -48.63 103.84
N GLU A 107 0.62 -48.25 105.02
CA GLU A 107 0.96 -48.93 106.28
C GLU A 107 0.34 -50.33 106.39
N GLY A 108 1.10 -51.33 106.89
CA GLY A 108 0.47 -52.46 107.59
C GLY A 108 1.00 -53.89 107.41
N GLN A 109 2.31 -54.18 107.51
CA GLN A 109 2.75 -55.49 108.04
C GLN A 109 4.20 -55.57 108.57
N ARG A 110 4.33 -55.27 109.88
CA ARG A 110 5.24 -55.80 110.94
C ARG A 110 6.74 -56.07 110.67
N LEU A 111 7.53 -55.84 111.74
CA LEU A 111 9.00 -55.89 111.88
C LEU A 111 9.67 -54.64 111.27
N ASP A 112 10.44 -53.80 112.00
CA ASP A 112 10.96 -53.89 113.37
C ASP A 112 10.64 -52.68 114.26
N GLY A 113 9.79 -52.87 115.27
CA GLY A 113 9.49 -51.85 116.29
C GLY A 113 10.62 -51.64 117.33
N SER A 114 11.66 -52.46 117.31
CA SER A 114 12.85 -52.36 118.17
C SER A 114 13.83 -51.30 117.67
N CYS A 115 14.10 -51.27 116.36
CA CYS A 115 15.18 -50.48 115.76
C CYS A 115 14.97 -48.96 115.95
N MET A 116 13.81 -48.42 115.58
CA MET A 116 13.52 -46.99 115.78
C MET A 116 13.46 -46.60 117.27
N ARG A 117 12.99 -47.50 118.15
CA ARG A 117 12.97 -47.24 119.59
C ARG A 117 14.39 -47.20 120.18
N GLN A 118 15.29 -48.06 119.69
CA GLN A 118 16.71 -48.04 120.04
C GLN A 118 17.43 -46.79 119.51
N GLN A 119 17.13 -46.36 118.29
CA GLN A 119 17.70 -45.13 117.71
C GLN A 119 17.24 -43.88 118.47
N LEU A 120 15.94 -43.75 118.80
CA LEU A 120 15.44 -42.65 119.62
C LEU A 120 16.08 -42.63 121.03
N LEU A 121 16.25 -43.79 121.66
CA LEU A 121 16.94 -43.85 122.95
C LEU A 121 18.43 -43.44 122.83
N GLN A 122 19.11 -43.84 121.76
CA GLN A 122 20.48 -43.41 121.50
C GLN A 122 20.59 -41.90 121.27
N PHE A 123 19.65 -41.26 120.57
CA PHE A 123 19.65 -39.81 120.40
C PHE A 123 19.31 -39.07 121.71
N HIS A 124 18.37 -39.58 122.51
CA HIS A 124 18.05 -38.99 123.81
C HIS A 124 19.22 -39.10 124.80
N ASN A 125 19.86 -40.27 124.88
CA ASN A 125 21.05 -40.45 125.71
C ASN A 125 22.23 -39.57 125.25
N LYS A 126 22.46 -39.43 123.93
CA LYS A 126 23.48 -38.51 123.39
C LYS A 126 23.19 -37.04 123.70
N LEU A 127 21.91 -36.64 123.71
CA LEU A 127 21.49 -35.31 124.12
C LEU A 127 21.77 -35.09 125.62
N GLN A 128 21.35 -36.03 126.47
CA GLN A 128 21.59 -35.94 127.92
C GLN A 128 23.10 -35.95 128.25
N GLU A 129 23.91 -36.81 127.62
CA GLU A 129 25.36 -36.77 127.74
C GLU A 129 25.95 -35.41 127.30
N SER A 130 25.35 -34.77 126.29
CA SER A 130 25.79 -33.46 125.81
C SER A 130 25.42 -32.35 126.80
N GLU A 131 24.22 -32.39 127.39
CA GLU A 131 23.82 -31.46 128.45
C GLU A 131 24.62 -31.66 129.74
N GLU A 132 24.94 -32.90 130.11
CA GLU A 132 25.79 -33.20 131.26
C GLU A 132 27.24 -32.77 131.01
N ARG A 133 27.77 -32.97 129.80
CA ARG A 133 29.04 -32.39 129.37
C ARG A 133 28.99 -30.86 129.38
N GLU A 134 27.89 -30.23 128.97
CA GLU A 134 27.73 -28.78 129.03
C GLU A 134 27.73 -28.28 130.48
N ARG A 135 26.94 -28.89 131.37
CA ARG A 135 26.93 -28.59 132.82
C ARG A 135 28.32 -28.77 133.45
N GLN A 136 29.05 -29.84 133.10
CA GLN A 136 30.43 -30.04 133.55
C GLN A 136 31.40 -29.00 132.99
N MET A 137 31.22 -28.55 131.74
CA MET A 137 32.04 -27.50 131.12
C MET A 137 31.72 -26.12 131.68
N GLN A 138 30.45 -25.80 131.96
CA GLN A 138 30.01 -24.60 132.67
C GLN A 138 30.59 -24.57 134.10
N TYR A 139 30.55 -25.69 134.82
CA TYR A 139 31.17 -25.81 136.14
C TYR A 139 32.71 -25.65 136.08
N LYS A 140 33.39 -26.31 135.12
CA LYS A 140 34.82 -26.09 134.87
C LYS A 140 35.14 -24.65 134.49
N LEU A 141 34.29 -23.97 133.73
CA LEU A 141 34.47 -22.55 133.40
C LEU A 141 34.30 -21.66 134.63
N ALA A 142 33.42 -21.99 135.58
CA ALA A 142 33.34 -21.30 136.86
C ALA A 142 34.62 -21.50 137.69
N CYS A 143 35.08 -22.75 137.88
CA CYS A 143 36.33 -23.05 138.58
C CYS A 143 37.54 -22.37 137.91
N LEU A 144 37.65 -22.39 136.58
CA LEU A 144 38.70 -21.71 135.82
C LEU A 144 38.59 -20.17 135.88
N GLN A 145 37.40 -19.61 136.12
CA GLN A 145 37.24 -18.18 136.39
C GLN A 145 37.71 -17.82 137.81
N GLU A 146 37.43 -18.66 138.81
CA GLU A 146 37.94 -18.49 140.18
C GLU A 146 39.47 -18.67 140.24
N GLU A 147 40.02 -19.72 139.62
CA GLU A 147 41.47 -19.91 139.45
C GLU A 147 42.10 -18.72 138.72
N LYS A 148 41.48 -18.18 137.68
CA LYS A 148 41.95 -16.97 136.97
C LYS A 148 41.90 -15.71 137.84
N ILE A 149 41.04 -15.65 138.85
CA ILE A 149 41.01 -14.56 139.84
C ILE A 149 42.13 -14.74 140.88
N CYS A 150 42.40 -15.97 141.32
CA CYS A 150 43.54 -16.27 142.21
C CYS A 150 44.89 -16.06 141.51
N LEU A 151 45.10 -16.65 140.33
CA LEU A 151 46.31 -16.49 139.52
C LEU A 151 46.58 -15.03 139.15
N LYS A 152 45.56 -14.18 138.99
CA LYS A 152 45.75 -12.73 138.83
C LYS A 152 46.33 -12.06 140.07
N LYS A 153 45.82 -12.40 141.26
CA LYS A 153 46.35 -11.89 142.54
C LYS A 153 47.77 -12.39 142.80
N GLU A 154 48.09 -13.61 142.41
CA GLU A 154 49.46 -14.16 142.47
C GLU A 154 50.39 -13.48 141.46
N TYR A 155 49.91 -13.20 140.24
CA TYR A 155 50.66 -12.46 139.20
C TYR A 155 50.96 -11.00 139.61
N GLU A 156 50.09 -10.38 140.41
CA GLU A 156 50.32 -9.09 141.05
C GLU A 156 51.32 -9.15 142.23
N SER A 157 51.70 -10.36 142.68
CA SER A 157 52.44 -10.60 143.93
C SER A 157 53.89 -11.14 143.77
N GLN A 158 54.47 -11.19 142.56
CA GLN A 158 55.85 -11.69 142.35
C GLN A 158 56.84 -10.65 141.75
N PRO A 159 58.16 -10.74 142.03
CA PRO A 159 59.10 -9.64 141.76
C PRO A 159 59.70 -9.65 140.34
N LYS A 160 60.01 -8.46 139.81
CA LYS A 160 60.18 -8.19 138.37
C LYS A 160 61.47 -8.68 137.66
N TYR A 161 62.42 -9.32 138.34
CA TYR A 161 63.77 -9.51 137.76
C TYR A 161 63.87 -10.55 136.62
N GLU A 162 63.04 -11.59 136.59
CA GLU A 162 63.14 -12.64 135.56
C GLU A 162 62.42 -12.30 134.24
N GLN A 163 61.62 -11.21 134.22
CA GLN A 163 60.70 -10.93 133.12
C GLN A 163 61.40 -10.32 131.88
N GLU A 164 62.48 -9.57 132.07
CA GLU A 164 63.21 -8.90 130.97
C GLU A 164 64.02 -9.88 130.10
N LYS A 165 64.66 -10.91 130.69
CA LYS A 165 65.46 -11.88 129.93
C LYS A 165 64.63 -12.69 128.93
N ARG A 166 63.34 -12.91 129.20
CA ARG A 166 62.42 -13.59 128.29
C ARG A 166 61.85 -12.66 127.21
N SER A 167 61.70 -11.35 127.46
CA SER A 167 61.17 -10.41 126.46
C SER A 167 62.16 -10.11 125.34
N ILE A 168 63.47 -9.99 125.66
CA ILE A 168 64.53 -9.74 124.68
C ILE A 168 64.61 -10.87 123.64
N ALA A 169 64.68 -12.13 124.10
CA ALA A 169 64.72 -13.29 123.21
C ALA A 169 63.49 -13.41 122.31
N LEU A 170 62.30 -13.05 122.81
CA LEU A 170 61.08 -13.02 122.01
C LEU A 170 61.14 -11.93 120.92
N ASN A 171 61.62 -10.73 121.27
CA ASN A 171 61.79 -9.62 120.32
C ASN A 171 62.75 -9.96 119.18
N GLU A 172 63.88 -10.62 119.46
CA GLU A 172 64.81 -11.06 118.40
C GLU A 172 64.18 -12.07 117.43
N SER A 173 63.31 -12.97 117.93
CA SER A 173 62.57 -13.90 117.06
C SER A 173 61.51 -13.17 116.21
N SER A 174 60.84 -12.17 116.79
CA SER A 174 59.86 -11.33 116.10
C SER A 174 60.50 -10.50 114.98
N GLU A 175 61.66 -9.87 115.23
CA GLU A 175 62.41 -9.12 114.22
C GLU A 175 62.89 -9.97 113.05
N LYS A 176 63.26 -11.24 113.29
CA LYS A 176 63.62 -12.18 112.22
C LYS A 176 62.39 -12.52 111.36
N MET A 177 61.24 -12.82 111.98
CA MET A 177 60.00 -13.10 111.26
C MET A 177 59.50 -11.88 110.46
N LYS A 178 59.57 -10.67 111.01
CA LYS A 178 59.22 -9.43 110.27
C LYS A 178 60.05 -9.27 109.00
N LYS A 179 61.36 -9.53 109.06
CA LYS A 179 62.27 -9.41 107.92
C LYS A 179 61.93 -10.42 106.82
N GLU A 180 61.70 -11.70 107.18
CA GLU A 180 61.23 -12.69 106.21
C GLU A 180 59.87 -12.29 105.62
N ILE A 181 58.90 -11.84 106.44
CA ILE A 181 57.60 -11.35 105.97
C ILE A 181 57.76 -10.18 104.98
N THR A 182 58.65 -9.21 105.24
CA THR A 182 58.91 -8.11 104.29
C THR A 182 59.54 -8.60 102.98
N GLN A 183 60.41 -9.61 103.04
CA GLN A 183 61.02 -10.21 101.85
C GLN A 183 59.97 -10.95 101.01
N ARG A 184 59.13 -11.81 101.62
CA ARG A 184 58.02 -12.47 100.92
C ARG A 184 57.03 -11.46 100.32
N HIS A 185 56.79 -10.32 100.97
CA HIS A 185 55.95 -9.26 100.39
C HIS A 185 56.58 -8.57 99.17
N GLN A 186 57.92 -8.51 99.09
CA GLN A 186 58.62 -8.00 97.90
C GLN A 186 58.63 -9.04 96.77
N GLU A 187 58.81 -10.31 97.08
CA GLU A 187 58.65 -11.44 96.14
C GLU A 187 57.23 -11.50 95.58
N ILE A 188 56.20 -11.43 96.44
CA ILE A 188 54.79 -11.40 96.00
C ILE A 188 54.50 -10.18 95.12
N LYS A 189 55.02 -8.98 95.44
CA LYS A 189 54.84 -7.78 94.60
C LYS A 189 55.49 -7.94 93.24
N THR A 190 56.77 -8.35 93.19
CA THR A 190 57.49 -8.55 91.91
C THR A 190 56.86 -9.63 91.04
N LEU A 191 56.37 -10.73 91.62
CA LEU A 191 55.59 -11.74 90.91
C LEU A 191 54.22 -11.20 90.44
N THR A 192 53.52 -10.42 91.28
CA THR A 192 52.22 -9.81 90.93
C THR A 192 52.36 -8.81 89.77
N ASP A 193 53.41 -7.99 89.78
CA ASP A 193 53.68 -7.02 88.72
C ASP A 193 54.23 -7.69 87.46
N GLY A 194 54.97 -8.80 87.59
CA GLY A 194 55.29 -9.70 86.48
C GLY A 194 54.05 -10.33 85.83
N ILE A 195 53.07 -10.78 86.63
CA ILE A 195 51.78 -11.30 86.13
C ILE A 195 50.99 -10.19 85.41
N LYS A 196 50.99 -8.95 85.91
CA LYS A 196 50.39 -7.80 85.20
C LYS A 196 51.10 -7.52 83.88
N ALA A 197 52.43 -7.61 83.83
CA ALA A 197 53.21 -7.45 82.60
C ALA A 197 52.88 -8.56 81.59
N CYS A 198 52.81 -9.82 82.01
CA CYS A 198 52.36 -10.93 81.16
C CYS A 198 50.93 -10.75 80.67
N ASN A 199 49.99 -10.35 81.54
CA ASN A 199 48.59 -10.16 81.14
C ASN A 199 48.42 -8.99 80.16
N THR A 200 49.13 -7.88 80.35
CA THR A 200 49.09 -6.73 79.43
C THR A 200 49.85 -6.98 78.12
N GLN A 201 50.79 -7.93 78.09
CA GLN A 201 51.39 -8.43 76.85
C GLN A 201 50.44 -9.39 76.13
N LEU A 202 49.85 -10.35 76.85
CA LEU A 202 48.87 -11.30 76.31
C LEU A 202 47.65 -10.59 75.70
N GLN A 203 47.17 -9.50 76.31
CA GLN A 203 46.09 -8.69 75.75
C GLN A 203 46.47 -8.00 74.42
N LYS A 204 47.73 -7.57 74.26
CA LYS A 204 48.21 -7.03 72.96
C LYS A 204 48.30 -8.12 71.91
N GLU A 205 48.84 -9.28 72.28
CA GLU A 205 48.95 -10.43 71.38
C GLU A 205 47.57 -10.98 70.97
N GLN A 206 46.57 -10.90 71.85
CA GLN A 206 45.16 -11.18 71.55
C GLN A 206 44.55 -10.14 70.60
N GLN A 207 44.77 -8.84 70.83
CA GLN A 207 44.30 -7.80 69.92
C GLN A 207 44.94 -7.93 68.53
N GLU A 208 46.26 -8.09 68.48
CA GLU A 208 46.99 -8.34 67.23
C GLU A 208 46.52 -9.61 66.51
N LEU A 209 46.07 -10.64 67.23
CA LEU A 209 45.50 -11.85 66.63
C LEU A 209 44.13 -11.59 66.02
N GLU A 210 43.29 -10.76 66.65
CA GLU A 210 41.98 -10.37 66.11
C GLU A 210 42.13 -9.46 64.88
N ASP A 211 43.01 -8.46 64.95
CA ASP A 211 43.35 -7.60 63.80
C ASP A 211 43.86 -8.43 62.59
N LYS A 212 44.60 -9.52 62.87
CA LYS A 212 45.07 -10.48 61.85
C LYS A 212 43.95 -11.39 61.32
N LYS A 213 42.93 -11.73 62.11
CA LYS A 213 41.73 -12.44 61.62
C LYS A 213 40.86 -11.54 60.74
N ASP A 214 40.63 -10.29 61.14
CA ASP A 214 39.80 -9.35 60.37
C ASP A 214 40.43 -9.03 59.02
N THR A 215 41.76 -8.86 58.98
CA THR A 215 42.49 -8.71 57.72
C THR A 215 42.49 -9.99 56.86
N ILE A 216 42.51 -11.18 57.45
CA ILE A 216 42.30 -12.45 56.71
C ILE A 216 40.88 -12.51 56.13
N GLN A 217 39.82 -12.30 56.92
CA GLN A 217 38.43 -12.33 56.46
C GLN A 217 38.17 -11.30 55.35
N SER A 218 38.75 -10.10 55.47
CA SER A 218 38.72 -9.08 54.43
C SER A 218 39.37 -9.57 53.13
N LYS A 219 40.52 -10.26 53.21
CA LYS A 219 41.21 -10.81 52.03
C LYS A 219 40.53 -12.05 51.45
N GLU A 220 39.87 -12.88 52.26
CA GLU A 220 39.01 -13.97 51.79
C GLU A 220 37.77 -13.44 51.07
N ALA A 221 37.16 -12.35 51.56
CA ALA A 221 36.06 -11.67 50.88
C ALA A 221 36.50 -11.03 49.54
N GLU A 222 37.68 -10.41 49.47
CA GLU A 222 38.27 -9.96 48.20
C GLU A 222 38.52 -11.13 47.23
N LEU A 223 39.06 -12.25 47.71
CA LEU A 223 39.29 -13.46 46.92
C LEU A 223 37.98 -14.06 46.38
N ALA A 224 36.94 -14.15 47.21
CA ALA A 224 35.62 -14.63 46.80
C ALA A 224 34.99 -13.74 45.72
N GLN A 225 35.14 -12.41 45.83
CA GLN A 225 34.71 -11.48 44.80
C GLN A 225 35.49 -11.68 43.49
N LEU A 226 36.83 -11.77 43.55
CA LEU A 226 37.70 -12.00 42.38
C LEU A 226 37.39 -13.34 41.69
N LEU A 227 37.15 -14.42 42.44
CA LEU A 227 36.77 -15.73 41.92
C LEU A 227 35.40 -15.74 41.22
N SER A 228 34.52 -14.78 41.51
CA SER A 228 33.24 -14.62 40.81
C SER A 228 33.40 -14.02 39.39
N ILE A 229 34.46 -13.25 39.14
CA ILE A 229 34.65 -12.50 37.89
C ILE A 229 34.82 -13.43 36.67
N PRO A 230 35.63 -14.51 36.70
CA PRO A 230 35.70 -15.47 35.59
C PRO A 230 34.35 -16.08 35.21
N ALA A 231 33.47 -16.35 36.18
CA ALA A 231 32.14 -16.90 35.92
C ALA A 231 31.19 -15.86 35.28
N GLN A 232 31.34 -14.58 35.62
CA GLN A 232 30.62 -13.48 34.98
C GLN A 232 31.13 -13.24 33.55
N LEU A 233 32.45 -13.20 33.35
CA LEU A 233 33.08 -13.09 32.04
C LEU A 233 32.73 -14.27 31.13
N GLY A 234 32.68 -15.51 31.64
CA GLY A 234 32.21 -16.68 30.88
C GLY A 234 30.77 -16.53 30.39
N LYS A 235 29.88 -16.00 31.24
CA LYS A 235 28.49 -15.66 30.86
C LYS A 235 28.41 -14.50 29.85
N GLU A 236 29.39 -13.60 29.81
CA GLU A 236 29.45 -12.52 28.81
C GLU A 236 30.05 -12.97 27.49
N ILE A 237 31.13 -13.74 27.50
CA ILE A 237 31.68 -14.42 26.32
C ILE A 237 30.60 -15.32 25.69
N GLY A 238 29.80 -16.02 26.49
CA GLY A 238 28.62 -16.77 26.02
C GLY A 238 27.58 -15.87 25.35
N ARG A 239 27.16 -14.78 26.01
CA ARG A 239 26.20 -13.79 25.44
C ARG A 239 26.74 -13.13 24.15
N ILE A 240 28.03 -12.82 24.09
CA ILE A 240 28.71 -12.24 22.92
C ILE A 240 28.78 -13.27 21.78
N ASN A 241 29.18 -14.51 22.05
CA ASN A 241 29.22 -15.57 21.03
C ASN A 241 27.83 -15.90 20.46
N CYS A 242 26.78 -15.88 21.28
CA CYS A 242 25.40 -16.03 20.80
C CYS A 242 24.98 -14.85 19.91
N LYS A 243 25.28 -13.61 20.31
CA LYS A 243 25.06 -12.41 19.46
C LYS A 243 25.84 -12.51 18.14
N MET A 244 27.12 -12.90 18.18
CA MET A 244 27.97 -13.01 16.99
C MET A 244 27.50 -14.13 16.05
N LYS A 245 27.08 -15.29 16.57
CA LYS A 245 26.44 -16.35 15.76
C LYS A 245 25.13 -15.89 15.12
N ASN A 246 24.32 -15.09 15.82
CA ASN A 246 23.08 -14.53 15.26
C ASN A 246 23.36 -13.45 14.20
N VAL A 247 24.33 -12.56 14.42
CA VAL A 247 24.78 -11.59 13.42
C VAL A 247 25.38 -12.29 12.19
N GLN A 248 26.15 -13.36 12.36
CA GLN A 248 26.68 -14.15 11.25
C GLN A 248 25.57 -14.86 10.46
N LYS A 249 24.55 -15.41 11.15
CA LYS A 249 23.34 -15.94 10.48
C LYS A 249 22.62 -14.84 9.68
N GLN A 250 22.39 -13.67 10.27
CA GLN A 250 21.78 -12.51 9.60
C GLN A 250 22.61 -12.06 8.39
N LYS A 251 23.94 -12.00 8.50
CA LYS A 251 24.85 -11.73 7.38
C LYS A 251 24.66 -12.73 6.25
N THR A 252 24.70 -14.04 6.52
CA THR A 252 24.49 -15.07 5.48
C THR A 252 23.07 -15.08 4.89
N ALA A 253 22.08 -14.55 5.61
CA ALA A 253 20.73 -14.35 5.08
C ALA A 253 20.67 -13.14 4.14
N LEU A 254 21.29 -12.02 4.52
CA LEU A 254 21.43 -10.82 3.67
C LEU A 254 22.27 -11.09 2.41
N GLU A 255 23.37 -11.85 2.53
CA GLU A 255 24.19 -12.27 1.38
C GLU A 255 23.38 -13.12 0.38
N ARG A 256 22.50 -14.01 0.88
CA ARG A 256 21.58 -14.78 0.02
C ARG A 256 20.52 -13.89 -0.62
N GLN A 257 19.92 -12.96 0.12
CA GLN A 257 18.97 -11.99 -0.42
C GLN A 257 19.61 -11.08 -1.48
N LEU A 258 20.87 -10.67 -1.31
CA LEU A 258 21.61 -9.91 -2.31
C LEU A 258 21.88 -10.71 -3.58
N LEU A 259 22.16 -12.02 -3.47
CA LEU A 259 22.26 -12.92 -4.62
C LEU A 259 20.92 -13.07 -5.35
N GLU A 260 19.83 -13.34 -4.62
CA GLU A 260 18.47 -13.42 -5.19
C GLU A 260 18.06 -12.12 -5.89
N LEU A 261 18.39 -10.95 -5.31
CA LEU A 261 18.14 -9.65 -5.94
C LEU A 261 19.01 -9.43 -7.18
N ALA A 262 20.28 -9.83 -7.15
CA ALA A 262 21.18 -9.74 -8.32
C ALA A 262 20.72 -10.65 -9.47
N GLU A 263 20.16 -11.83 -9.18
CA GLU A 263 19.55 -12.72 -10.18
C GLU A 263 18.26 -12.13 -10.75
N ARG A 264 17.37 -11.58 -9.92
CA ARG A 264 16.17 -10.86 -10.38
C ARG A 264 16.53 -9.66 -11.27
N VAL A 265 17.58 -8.90 -10.92
CA VAL A 265 18.08 -7.79 -11.75
C VAL A 265 18.61 -8.28 -13.11
N LYS A 266 19.32 -9.42 -13.15
CA LYS A 266 19.73 -10.04 -14.43
C LYS A 266 18.52 -10.47 -15.26
N GLN A 267 17.52 -11.10 -14.63
CA GLN A 267 16.29 -11.53 -15.31
C GLN A 267 15.52 -10.34 -15.90
N THR A 268 15.31 -9.27 -15.13
CA THR A 268 14.65 -8.05 -15.65
C THR A 268 15.48 -7.37 -16.74
N GLN A 269 16.81 -7.35 -16.63
CA GLN A 269 17.68 -6.79 -17.67
C GLN A 269 17.61 -7.59 -18.99
N VAL A 270 17.45 -8.91 -18.93
CA VAL A 270 17.18 -9.74 -20.12
C VAL A 270 15.79 -9.44 -20.71
N GLY A 271 14.76 -9.33 -19.87
CA GLY A 271 13.41 -8.96 -20.29
C GLY A 271 13.35 -7.58 -20.98
N CYS A 272 14.04 -6.57 -20.43
CA CYS A 272 14.16 -5.25 -21.08
C CYS A 272 14.80 -5.36 -22.47
N ARG A 273 15.89 -6.13 -22.64
CA ARG A 273 16.54 -6.33 -23.94
C ARG A 273 15.63 -7.02 -24.97
N GLN A 274 14.77 -7.94 -24.52
CA GLN A 274 13.77 -8.58 -25.38
C GLN A 274 12.72 -7.56 -25.83
N LEU A 275 12.15 -6.79 -24.90
CA LEU A 275 11.20 -5.71 -25.20
C LEU A 275 11.81 -4.62 -26.11
N ASP A 276 13.10 -4.29 -25.94
CA ASP A 276 13.81 -3.36 -26.83
C ASP A 276 13.94 -3.90 -28.26
N GLU A 277 14.10 -5.21 -28.43
CA GLU A 277 14.18 -5.87 -29.75
C GLU A 277 12.80 -5.97 -30.41
N GLU A 278 11.75 -6.29 -29.64
CA GLU A 278 10.35 -6.24 -30.08
C GLU A 278 9.92 -4.82 -30.47
N CYS A 279 10.28 -3.80 -29.70
CA CYS A 279 10.04 -2.41 -30.07
C CYS A 279 10.77 -2.04 -31.37
N ARG A 280 11.97 -2.59 -31.60
CA ARG A 280 12.73 -2.40 -32.84
C ARG A 280 12.19 -3.20 -34.03
N SER A 281 11.49 -4.32 -33.84
CA SER A 281 10.77 -5.01 -34.91
C SER A 281 9.48 -4.27 -35.28
N VAL A 282 8.65 -3.93 -34.29
CA VAL A 282 7.41 -3.16 -34.50
C VAL A 282 7.66 -1.79 -35.12
N MET A 283 8.77 -1.12 -34.79
CA MET A 283 9.18 0.13 -35.46
C MET A 283 9.58 -0.07 -36.95
N LYS A 284 10.09 -1.25 -37.35
CA LYS A 284 10.36 -1.57 -38.76
C LYS A 284 9.04 -1.84 -39.51
N GLU A 285 8.14 -2.61 -38.91
CA GLU A 285 6.80 -2.88 -39.46
C GLU A 285 6.00 -1.58 -39.64
N LEU A 286 5.98 -0.70 -38.63
CA LEU A 286 5.31 0.60 -38.70
C LEU A 286 5.87 1.47 -39.83
N LYS A 287 7.19 1.44 -40.09
CA LYS A 287 7.81 2.15 -41.22
C LYS A 287 7.38 1.54 -42.56
N GLY A 288 7.32 0.22 -42.66
CA GLY A 288 6.79 -0.48 -43.85
C GLY A 288 5.33 -0.11 -44.15
N CYS A 289 4.46 -0.18 -43.13
CA CYS A 289 3.06 0.19 -43.25
C CYS A 289 2.87 1.68 -43.62
N ARG A 290 3.71 2.59 -43.11
CA ARG A 290 3.71 4.00 -43.51
C ARG A 290 4.09 4.19 -44.98
N ALA A 291 5.16 3.53 -45.44
CA ALA A 291 5.56 3.59 -46.84
C ALA A 291 4.46 3.07 -47.80
N GLN A 292 3.80 1.97 -47.43
CA GLN A 292 2.64 1.44 -48.16
C GLN A 292 1.46 2.42 -48.16
N LEU A 293 1.17 3.06 -47.03
CA LEU A 293 0.12 4.08 -46.92
C LEU A 293 0.41 5.29 -47.82
N GLU A 294 1.65 5.77 -47.87
CA GLU A 294 2.04 6.87 -48.76
C GLU A 294 1.92 6.48 -50.25
N VAL A 295 2.27 5.25 -50.63
CA VAL A 295 2.08 4.75 -52.01
C VAL A 295 0.59 4.72 -52.35
N ALA A 296 -0.26 4.13 -51.51
CA ALA A 296 -1.71 4.11 -51.72
C ALA A 296 -2.35 5.52 -51.72
N GLN A 297 -1.79 6.48 -50.98
CA GLN A 297 -2.20 7.89 -51.03
C GLN A 297 -1.80 8.54 -52.36
N ARG A 298 -0.59 8.28 -52.88
CA ARG A 298 -0.14 8.76 -54.20
C ARG A 298 -1.03 8.18 -55.31
N GLU A 299 -1.25 6.87 -55.31
CA GLU A 299 -2.16 6.17 -56.24
C GLU A 299 -3.58 6.77 -56.20
N ARG A 300 -4.16 6.95 -55.00
CA ARG A 300 -5.47 7.59 -54.84
C ARG A 300 -5.50 9.02 -55.41
N SER A 301 -4.43 9.80 -55.24
CA SER A 301 -4.35 11.16 -55.79
C SER A 301 -4.16 11.22 -57.30
N MET A 302 -3.60 10.17 -57.91
CA MET A 302 -3.58 10.01 -59.37
C MET A 302 -4.97 9.63 -59.90
N LEU A 303 -5.60 8.61 -59.30
CA LEU A 303 -6.95 8.17 -59.66
C LEU A 303 -8.02 9.27 -59.50
N LEU A 304 -7.87 10.17 -58.51
CA LEU A 304 -8.76 11.33 -58.37
C LEU A 304 -8.58 12.34 -59.52
N LYS A 305 -7.34 12.61 -59.96
CA LYS A 305 -7.08 13.48 -61.12
C LYS A 305 -7.58 12.86 -62.41
N GLU A 306 -7.39 11.56 -62.60
CA GLU A 306 -7.97 10.83 -63.74
C GLU A 306 -9.50 10.93 -63.73
N GLN A 307 -10.14 10.82 -62.56
CA GLN A 307 -11.58 11.03 -62.41
C GLN A 307 -12.01 12.50 -62.63
N GLU A 308 -11.14 13.48 -62.42
CA GLU A 308 -11.40 14.88 -62.74
C GLU A 308 -11.28 15.12 -64.26
N MET A 309 -10.19 14.68 -64.89
CA MET A 309 -10.01 14.73 -66.35
C MET A 309 -11.16 14.06 -67.11
N THR A 310 -11.59 12.86 -66.70
CA THR A 310 -12.71 12.18 -67.39
C THR A 310 -14.05 12.91 -67.26
N LYS A 311 -14.28 13.69 -66.18
CA LYS A 311 -15.47 14.54 -66.06
C LYS A 311 -15.40 15.76 -66.96
N GLU A 312 -14.21 16.33 -67.17
CA GLU A 312 -13.98 17.41 -68.13
C GLU A 312 -14.19 16.89 -69.56
N GLU A 313 -13.70 15.70 -69.89
CA GLU A 313 -13.97 15.02 -71.17
C GLU A 313 -15.47 14.73 -71.37
N GLU A 314 -16.17 14.21 -70.36
CA GLU A 314 -17.63 14.02 -70.40
C GLU A 314 -18.38 15.34 -70.59
N ALA A 315 -17.97 16.43 -69.93
CA ALA A 315 -18.57 17.75 -70.08
C ALA A 315 -18.38 18.29 -71.52
N VAL A 316 -17.19 18.20 -72.07
CA VAL A 316 -16.89 18.59 -73.47
C VAL A 316 -17.70 17.75 -74.46
N LEU A 317 -17.86 16.45 -74.22
CA LEU A 317 -18.71 15.58 -75.05
C LEU A 317 -20.21 15.93 -74.94
N LEU A 318 -20.68 16.36 -73.77
CA LEU A 318 -22.05 16.85 -73.57
C LEU A 318 -22.30 18.18 -74.30
N GLU A 319 -21.35 19.12 -74.27
CA GLU A 319 -21.42 20.36 -75.05
C GLU A 319 -21.44 20.08 -76.55
N GLN A 320 -20.55 19.20 -77.04
CA GLN A 320 -20.54 18.75 -78.43
C GLN A 320 -21.87 18.10 -78.83
N ARG A 321 -22.48 17.29 -77.95
CA ARG A 321 -23.80 16.69 -78.20
C ARG A 321 -24.89 17.76 -78.29
N GLY A 322 -24.87 18.76 -77.40
CA GLY A 322 -25.80 19.90 -77.45
C GLY A 322 -25.69 20.71 -78.74
N LEU A 323 -24.47 21.00 -79.19
CA LEU A 323 -24.22 21.66 -80.48
C LEU A 323 -24.73 20.82 -81.67
N LEU A 324 -24.49 19.50 -81.65
CA LEU A 324 -25.01 18.59 -82.66
C LEU A 324 -26.54 18.51 -82.64
N GLU A 325 -27.18 18.49 -81.47
CA GLU A 325 -28.64 18.51 -81.33
C GLU A 325 -29.24 19.80 -81.92
N ILE A 326 -28.63 20.96 -81.66
CA ILE A 326 -29.02 22.27 -82.24
C ILE A 326 -28.88 22.25 -83.78
N ASN A 327 -27.75 21.80 -84.30
CA ASN A 327 -27.53 21.69 -85.75
C ASN A 327 -28.55 20.74 -86.40
N LEU A 328 -28.91 19.64 -85.73
CA LEU A 328 -29.91 18.68 -86.21
C LEU A 328 -31.34 19.28 -86.18
N ILE A 329 -31.63 20.21 -85.27
CA ILE A 329 -32.88 21.00 -85.26
C ILE A 329 -32.90 21.97 -86.46
N GLN A 330 -31.82 22.73 -86.66
CA GLN A 330 -31.70 23.66 -87.81
C GLN A 330 -31.89 22.94 -89.14
N ILE A 331 -31.18 21.82 -89.37
CA ILE A 331 -31.32 20.99 -90.59
C ILE A 331 -32.74 20.43 -90.74
N LYS A 332 -33.43 20.07 -89.63
CA LYS A 332 -34.85 19.65 -89.68
C LYS A 332 -35.77 20.80 -90.11
N GLU A 333 -35.46 22.04 -89.75
CA GLU A 333 -36.25 23.23 -90.06
C GLU A 333 -35.98 23.72 -91.49
N GLU A 334 -34.74 23.75 -91.93
CA GLU A 334 -34.37 23.95 -93.35
C GLU A 334 -35.05 22.92 -94.25
N ARG A 335 -35.06 21.63 -93.85
CA ARG A 335 -35.77 20.58 -94.59
C ARG A 335 -37.29 20.82 -94.64
N LYS A 336 -37.91 21.40 -93.59
CA LYS A 336 -39.33 21.80 -93.62
C LYS A 336 -39.56 22.96 -94.58
N THR A 337 -38.78 24.04 -94.49
CA THR A 337 -38.96 25.23 -95.34
C THR A 337 -38.69 24.90 -96.82
N LEU A 338 -37.69 24.07 -97.11
CA LEU A 338 -37.45 23.52 -98.45
C LEU A 338 -38.62 22.65 -98.93
N HIS A 339 -39.18 21.77 -98.08
CA HIS A 339 -40.34 20.96 -98.45
C HIS A 339 -41.58 21.84 -98.74
N ASP A 340 -41.86 22.84 -97.91
CA ASP A 340 -42.95 23.80 -98.15
C ASP A 340 -42.72 24.62 -99.42
N SER A 341 -41.47 24.96 -99.74
CA SER A 341 -41.12 25.61 -101.02
C SER A 341 -41.40 24.69 -102.22
N LEU A 342 -41.07 23.39 -102.10
CA LEU A 342 -41.32 22.39 -103.12
C LEU A 342 -42.82 22.16 -103.32
N VAL A 343 -43.61 22.07 -102.24
CA VAL A 343 -45.08 21.96 -102.30
C VAL A 343 -45.70 23.20 -102.97
N LYS A 344 -45.18 24.41 -102.69
CA LYS A 344 -45.58 25.64 -103.42
C LYS A 344 -45.25 25.54 -104.91
N LYS A 345 -44.04 25.10 -105.28
CA LYS A 345 -43.60 24.95 -106.68
C LYS A 345 -44.35 23.84 -107.44
N VAL A 346 -44.72 22.74 -106.80
CA VAL A 346 -45.61 21.71 -107.37
C VAL A 346 -47.01 22.28 -107.60
N ARG A 347 -47.58 23.03 -106.65
CA ARG A 347 -48.88 23.70 -106.84
C ARG A 347 -48.84 24.75 -107.96
N GLU A 348 -47.73 25.46 -108.14
CA GLU A 348 -47.51 26.35 -109.29
C GLU A 348 -47.43 25.58 -110.61
N LYS A 349 -46.62 24.51 -110.69
CA LYS A 349 -46.56 23.60 -111.85
C LYS A 349 -47.95 23.08 -112.21
N ASP A 350 -48.74 22.60 -111.24
CA ASP A 350 -50.07 22.04 -111.52
C ASP A 350 -51.07 23.10 -111.99
N ARG A 351 -50.91 24.37 -111.58
CA ARG A 351 -51.68 25.50 -112.13
C ARG A 351 -51.29 25.77 -113.58
N LEU A 352 -49.99 25.78 -113.89
CA LEU A 352 -49.47 25.95 -115.26
C LEU A 352 -49.87 24.78 -116.17
N GLN A 353 -49.80 23.54 -115.68
CA GLN A 353 -50.18 22.34 -116.43
C GLN A 353 -51.69 22.26 -116.68
N ARG A 354 -52.52 22.81 -115.78
CA ARG A 354 -53.96 23.04 -116.03
C ARG A 354 -54.18 24.13 -117.10
N ARG A 355 -53.49 25.27 -117.03
CA ARG A 355 -53.54 26.29 -118.10
C ARG A 355 -53.15 25.69 -119.46
N LEU A 356 -52.07 24.92 -119.52
CA LEU A 356 -51.61 24.24 -120.74
C LEU A 356 -52.67 23.26 -121.28
N LYS A 357 -53.30 22.45 -120.43
CA LYS A 357 -54.40 21.57 -120.85
C LYS A 357 -55.59 22.35 -121.42
N ASN A 358 -55.95 23.50 -120.85
CA ASN A 358 -57.02 24.34 -121.38
C ASN A 358 -56.64 24.95 -122.75
N MET A 359 -55.41 25.44 -122.92
CA MET A 359 -54.90 25.94 -124.20
C MET A 359 -54.87 24.84 -125.27
N LEU A 360 -54.45 23.61 -124.91
CA LEU A 360 -54.48 22.46 -125.80
C LEU A 360 -55.91 22.04 -126.18
N LEU A 361 -56.88 22.18 -125.27
CA LEU A 361 -58.28 21.93 -125.58
C LEU A 361 -58.84 22.98 -126.56
N GLN A 362 -58.54 24.28 -126.35
CA GLN A 362 -58.89 25.33 -127.31
C GLN A 362 -58.23 25.11 -128.67
N HIS A 363 -56.95 24.73 -128.72
CA HIS A 363 -56.27 24.37 -129.97
C HIS A 363 -56.92 23.15 -130.64
N LYS A 364 -57.37 22.15 -129.87
CA LYS A 364 -58.12 21.03 -130.45
C LYS A 364 -59.44 21.51 -131.06
N MET A 365 -60.21 22.33 -130.35
CA MET A 365 -61.47 22.88 -130.86
C MET A 365 -61.27 23.72 -132.14
N SER A 366 -60.21 24.53 -132.24
CA SER A 366 -59.92 25.28 -133.47
C SER A 366 -59.42 24.39 -134.62
N LYS A 367 -58.70 23.30 -134.31
CA LYS A 367 -58.30 22.29 -135.31
C LYS A 367 -59.51 21.48 -135.82
N ASP A 368 -60.40 21.07 -134.92
CA ASP A 368 -61.61 20.33 -135.28
C ASP A 368 -62.58 21.22 -136.10
N ALA A 369 -62.62 22.54 -135.83
CA ALA A 369 -63.31 23.52 -136.67
C ALA A 369 -62.67 23.73 -138.07
N LEU A 370 -61.33 23.66 -138.16
CA LEU A 370 -60.62 23.69 -139.45
C LEU A 370 -60.90 22.44 -140.29
N LEU A 371 -60.99 21.26 -139.66
CA LEU A 371 -61.39 20.03 -140.34
C LEU A 371 -62.83 20.11 -140.85
N HIS A 372 -63.75 20.72 -140.08
CA HIS A 372 -65.13 20.91 -140.51
C HIS A 372 -65.25 21.84 -141.74
N THR A 373 -64.48 22.93 -141.82
CA THR A 373 -64.47 23.80 -143.01
C THR A 373 -63.82 23.13 -144.23
N GLN A 374 -62.81 22.27 -144.02
CA GLN A 374 -62.26 21.42 -145.09
C GLN A 374 -63.24 20.36 -145.59
N GLU A 375 -64.04 19.74 -144.70
CA GLU A 375 -65.12 18.84 -145.11
C GLU A 375 -66.20 19.54 -145.93
N LEU A 376 -66.59 20.76 -145.55
CA LEU A 376 -67.56 21.54 -146.32
C LEU A 376 -67.03 21.85 -147.73
N TYR A 377 -65.77 22.30 -147.85
CA TYR A 377 -65.12 22.51 -149.14
C TYR A 377 -65.11 21.24 -150.02
N ASN A 378 -64.80 20.08 -149.44
CA ASN A 378 -64.79 18.81 -150.16
C ASN A 378 -66.20 18.37 -150.60
N LYS A 379 -67.24 18.64 -149.80
CA LYS A 379 -68.64 18.36 -150.16
C LYS A 379 -69.09 19.20 -151.36
N THR A 380 -68.76 20.51 -151.38
CA THR A 380 -69.01 21.39 -152.53
C THR A 380 -68.23 20.97 -153.79
N LYS A 381 -67.05 20.35 -153.61
CA LYS A 381 -66.27 19.79 -154.73
C LYS A 381 -66.93 18.54 -155.33
N THR A 382 -67.36 17.59 -154.50
CA THR A 382 -68.00 16.34 -154.97
C THR A 382 -69.38 16.53 -155.59
N GLN A 383 -70.06 17.65 -155.36
CA GLN A 383 -71.34 17.97 -155.98
C GLN A 383 -71.23 18.50 -157.42
N ARG A 384 -70.03 18.50 -158.02
CA ARG A 384 -69.77 19.05 -159.36
C ARG A 384 -69.62 18.01 -160.48
N ASP A 385 -69.33 16.75 -160.14
CA ASP A 385 -68.70 15.79 -161.07
C ASP A 385 -69.57 14.57 -161.42
N ILE A 386 -70.87 14.51 -161.07
CA ILE A 386 -71.76 13.38 -161.42
C ILE A 386 -73.17 13.82 -161.85
N MET A 387 -73.40 13.87 -163.18
CA MET A 387 -74.71 13.60 -163.80
C MET A 387 -74.49 13.06 -165.23
N PRO A 388 -75.21 12.04 -165.73
CA PRO A 388 -74.75 11.24 -166.88
C PRO A 388 -75.55 11.40 -168.20
N LYS A 389 -74.88 11.15 -169.33
CA LYS A 389 -75.39 10.51 -170.57
C LYS A 389 -74.23 10.00 -171.43
N ASP A 390 -74.41 8.84 -172.07
CA ASP A 390 -73.61 8.28 -173.18
C ASP A 390 -74.58 7.67 -174.21
N ASP A 391 -74.21 7.60 -175.49
CA ASP A 391 -74.97 6.95 -176.58
C ASP A 391 -74.03 6.27 -177.59
N ASP A 392 -74.51 5.14 -178.15
CA ASP A 392 -74.15 4.44 -179.41
C ASP A 392 -72.70 4.12 -179.86
N LEU A 393 -72.55 2.90 -180.38
CA LEU A 393 -71.54 2.52 -181.38
C LEU A 393 -72.13 1.55 -182.42
N LEU A 394 -71.73 1.71 -183.69
CA LEU A 394 -72.41 1.13 -184.86
C LEU A 394 -71.71 -0.08 -185.49
N GLN A 395 -72.52 -0.84 -186.23
CA GLN A 395 -72.19 -1.60 -187.45
C GLN A 395 -71.12 -2.70 -187.42
N LYS A 396 -71.58 -3.90 -187.77
CA LYS A 396 -71.08 -4.59 -188.96
C LYS A 396 -72.22 -5.31 -189.69
N ILE A 397 -72.35 -5.04 -191.00
CA ILE A 397 -72.89 -5.93 -192.05
C ILE A 397 -74.35 -6.40 -191.82
N GLN A 398 -75.39 -6.04 -192.57
CA GLN A 398 -75.47 -5.36 -193.88
C GLN A 398 -74.63 -5.98 -195.00
N ASP A 399 -75.04 -7.18 -195.44
CA ASP A 399 -74.96 -7.62 -196.84
C ASP A 399 -76.00 -8.72 -197.11
N LEU A 400 -77.19 -8.30 -197.51
CA LEU A 400 -78.04 -8.91 -198.57
C LEU A 400 -79.36 -8.13 -198.63
N GLN A 401 -79.32 -7.00 -199.35
CA GLN A 401 -80.50 -6.18 -199.60
C GLN A 401 -81.23 -6.64 -200.86
N THR A 402 -82.53 -6.95 -200.67
CA THR A 402 -83.64 -6.60 -201.57
C THR A 402 -83.46 -6.76 -203.09
N GLU A 403 -83.89 -7.91 -203.60
CA GLU A 403 -84.76 -8.07 -204.77
C GLU A 403 -85.46 -9.45 -204.56
N VAL A 404 -86.74 -9.68 -204.88
CA VAL A 404 -87.58 -9.20 -205.99
C VAL A 404 -89.04 -8.93 -205.55
N ASP A 405 -89.66 -7.94 -206.19
CA ASP A 405 -91.11 -7.67 -206.37
C ASP A 405 -92.11 -7.54 -205.19
N ASN A 406 -92.36 -6.26 -204.91
CA ASN A 406 -93.69 -5.65 -204.87
C ASN A 406 -94.80 -6.37 -205.70
N LEU A 407 -96.00 -6.48 -205.11
CA LEU A 407 -97.30 -6.84 -205.74
C LEU A 407 -97.44 -8.32 -206.18
N LYS A 408 -98.55 -9.01 -205.87
CA LYS A 408 -99.95 -8.56 -206.03
C LYS A 408 -100.92 -9.04 -204.94
N LEU A 409 -102.03 -8.31 -204.83
CA LEU A 409 -103.20 -8.59 -203.99
C LEU A 409 -104.24 -9.49 -204.71
N LYS A 410 -105.20 -10.04 -203.92
CA LYS A 410 -106.53 -10.59 -204.30
C LYS A 410 -106.63 -12.02 -204.89
N VAL A 411 -106.89 -13.00 -204.02
CA VAL A 411 -108.22 -13.65 -203.78
C VAL A 411 -109.05 -14.18 -204.98
N VAL A 412 -109.42 -15.49 -204.92
CA VAL A 412 -110.56 -16.19 -205.63
C VAL A 412 -110.35 -16.47 -207.15
N HIS A 413 -110.76 -17.60 -207.78
CA HIS A 413 -111.73 -18.69 -207.50
C HIS A 413 -111.43 -20.03 -208.25
N GLN A 414 -112.03 -21.16 -207.83
CA GLN A 414 -112.66 -22.28 -208.62
C GLN A 414 -112.98 -23.45 -207.62
N GLN A 415 -114.16 -24.08 -207.49
CA GLN A 415 -115.17 -24.68 -208.42
C GLN A 415 -114.78 -26.11 -208.89
N SER A 416 -115.69 -27.08 -209.12
CA SER A 416 -117.08 -26.98 -209.62
C SER A 416 -117.98 -28.26 -209.43
N VAL A 417 -119.25 -28.15 -209.86
CA VAL A 417 -120.23 -29.20 -210.30
C VAL A 417 -120.99 -30.06 -209.28
N THR A 418 -122.27 -30.30 -209.63
CA THR A 418 -123.31 -31.12 -208.97
C THR A 418 -123.58 -32.44 -209.70
N GLY A 419 -124.05 -33.47 -208.97
CA GLY A 419 -125.12 -34.35 -209.46
C GLY A 419 -124.76 -35.51 -210.41
N ILE A 420 -124.17 -36.58 -209.87
CA ILE A 420 -124.46 -37.97 -210.29
C ILE A 420 -124.76 -38.79 -209.02
N GLU A 421 -125.96 -38.61 -208.48
CA GLU A 421 -126.43 -39.32 -207.28
C GLU A 421 -127.09 -40.65 -207.66
N ALA A 422 -126.29 -41.71 -207.78
CA ALA A 422 -126.77 -43.09 -207.85
C ALA A 422 -125.71 -44.12 -207.37
N GLU A 423 -124.54 -44.11 -207.97
CA GLU A 423 -123.61 -45.27 -207.93
C GLU A 423 -122.57 -45.23 -206.79
N LEU A 424 -122.40 -44.08 -206.12
CA LEU A 424 -121.35 -43.88 -205.11
C LEU A 424 -121.66 -44.45 -203.70
N VAL A 425 -122.88 -44.93 -203.46
CA VAL A 425 -123.34 -45.29 -202.11
C VAL A 425 -122.67 -46.55 -201.56
N GLU A 426 -122.37 -47.56 -202.39
CA GLU A 426 -121.82 -48.84 -201.92
C GLU A 426 -120.37 -48.74 -201.43
N GLN A 427 -119.55 -47.86 -202.01
CA GLN A 427 -118.14 -47.72 -201.63
C GLN A 427 -117.95 -47.10 -200.23
N CYS A 428 -118.86 -46.22 -199.81
CA CYS A 428 -118.80 -45.52 -198.53
C CYS A 428 -118.91 -46.43 -197.29
N ILE A 429 -119.49 -47.62 -197.43
CA ILE A 429 -119.71 -48.54 -196.29
C ILE A 429 -118.40 -49.19 -195.83
N VAL A 430 -117.48 -49.49 -196.76
CA VAL A 430 -116.22 -50.22 -196.45
C VAL A 430 -115.24 -49.35 -195.68
N GLN A 431 -115.01 -48.11 -196.11
CA GLN A 431 -114.04 -47.20 -195.48
C GLN A 431 -114.39 -46.90 -194.01
N LYS A 432 -115.68 -46.78 -193.68
CA LYS A 432 -116.16 -46.48 -192.33
C LYS A 432 -115.78 -47.57 -191.30
N GLN A 433 -115.59 -48.82 -191.72
CA GLN A 433 -115.18 -49.91 -190.83
C GLN A 433 -113.68 -49.93 -190.52
N ALA A 434 -112.83 -49.23 -191.29
CA ALA A 434 -111.40 -49.12 -191.03
C ALA A 434 -111.12 -48.17 -189.86
N LEU A 435 -111.64 -46.94 -189.95
CA LEU A 435 -111.44 -45.86 -188.96
C LEU A 435 -111.83 -46.24 -187.52
N VAL A 436 -112.84 -47.11 -187.35
CA VAL A 436 -113.28 -47.60 -186.03
C VAL A 436 -112.20 -48.45 -185.33
N ARG A 437 -111.28 -49.08 -186.08
CA ARG A 437 -110.19 -49.88 -185.52
C ARG A 437 -109.08 -48.97 -184.95
N GLU A 438 -108.73 -47.92 -185.67
CA GLU A 438 -107.71 -46.94 -185.29
C GLU A 438 -108.11 -46.17 -184.02
N CYS A 439 -109.36 -45.71 -183.92
CA CYS A 439 -109.89 -45.08 -182.71
C CYS A 439 -109.78 -45.98 -181.45
N ASN A 440 -109.87 -47.30 -181.60
CA ASN A 440 -109.71 -48.22 -180.47
C ASN A 440 -108.24 -48.42 -180.08
N HIS A 441 -107.29 -48.29 -181.02
CA HIS A 441 -105.86 -48.38 -180.75
C HIS A 441 -105.39 -47.20 -179.86
N HIS A 442 -105.64 -45.96 -180.28
CA HIS A 442 -105.26 -44.75 -179.53
C HIS A 442 -105.91 -44.68 -178.14
N ARG A 443 -107.10 -45.25 -177.95
CA ARG A 443 -107.76 -45.34 -176.64
C ARG A 443 -106.99 -46.23 -175.64
N GLY A 444 -106.28 -47.25 -176.15
CA GLY A 444 -105.38 -48.10 -175.37
C GLY A 444 -104.07 -47.39 -175.00
N GLU A 445 -103.46 -46.68 -175.95
CA GLU A 445 -102.24 -45.87 -175.72
C GLU A 445 -102.49 -44.80 -174.65
N LEU A 446 -103.62 -44.09 -174.72
CA LEU A 446 -104.03 -43.10 -173.72
C LEU A 446 -104.19 -43.71 -172.31
N HIS A 447 -104.68 -44.95 -172.20
CA HIS A 447 -104.74 -45.66 -170.91
C HIS A 447 -103.35 -46.01 -170.37
N HIS A 448 -102.44 -46.48 -171.23
CA HIS A 448 -101.08 -46.81 -170.83
C HIS A 448 -100.32 -45.56 -170.35
N LEU A 449 -100.44 -44.44 -171.07
CA LEU A 449 -99.87 -43.15 -170.67
C LEU A 449 -100.46 -42.66 -169.33
N HIS A 450 -101.77 -42.79 -169.12
CA HIS A 450 -102.40 -42.43 -167.83
C HIS A 450 -101.86 -43.25 -166.65
N ALA A 451 -101.67 -44.57 -166.85
CA ALA A 451 -101.08 -45.44 -165.84
C ALA A 451 -99.63 -45.03 -165.52
N LEU A 452 -98.83 -44.73 -166.55
CA LEU A 452 -97.44 -44.28 -166.39
C LEU A 452 -97.34 -42.94 -165.65
N ILE A 453 -98.21 -41.97 -165.97
CA ILE A 453 -98.31 -40.67 -165.30
C ILE A 453 -98.64 -40.87 -163.81
N ARG A 454 -99.56 -41.78 -163.47
CA ARG A 454 -99.92 -42.09 -162.09
C ARG A 454 -98.74 -42.68 -161.31
N ILE A 455 -98.05 -43.68 -161.87
CA ILE A 455 -96.84 -44.27 -161.24
C ILE A 455 -95.77 -43.19 -161.02
N LYS A 456 -95.56 -42.28 -161.98
CA LYS A 456 -94.62 -41.15 -161.83
C LYS A 456 -95.09 -40.04 -160.90
N ALA A 457 -96.38 -39.99 -160.53
CA ALA A 457 -96.86 -39.18 -159.42
C ALA A 457 -96.56 -39.86 -158.07
N ASP A 458 -96.92 -41.15 -157.93
CA ASP A 458 -96.70 -41.91 -156.71
C ASP A 458 -95.20 -42.01 -156.35
N GLU A 459 -94.31 -42.18 -157.34
CA GLU A 459 -92.84 -42.10 -157.17
C GLU A 459 -92.37 -40.73 -156.66
N ARG A 460 -92.85 -39.62 -157.25
CA ARG A 460 -92.49 -38.26 -156.83
C ARG A 460 -92.93 -37.99 -155.40
N ASP A 461 -94.16 -38.37 -155.05
CA ASP A 461 -94.71 -38.15 -153.72
C ASP A 461 -94.01 -39.03 -152.69
N GLN A 462 -93.60 -40.24 -153.06
CA GLN A 462 -92.76 -41.08 -152.20
C GLN A 462 -91.37 -40.47 -151.98
N LYS A 463 -90.71 -39.96 -153.02
CA LYS A 463 -89.41 -39.29 -152.89
C LYS A 463 -89.52 -37.97 -152.12
N SER A 464 -90.63 -37.25 -152.24
CA SER A 464 -90.95 -36.08 -151.41
C SER A 464 -91.08 -36.45 -149.93
N ARG A 465 -91.82 -37.53 -149.61
CA ARG A 465 -91.94 -38.05 -148.23
C ARG A 465 -90.59 -38.53 -147.66
N GLU A 466 -89.75 -39.14 -148.49
CA GLU A 466 -88.39 -39.56 -148.09
C GLU A 466 -87.47 -38.36 -147.85
N LEU A 467 -87.49 -37.36 -148.74
CA LEU A 467 -86.75 -36.10 -148.58
C LEU A 467 -87.17 -35.36 -147.31
N LEU A 468 -88.47 -35.24 -147.03
CA LEU A 468 -88.98 -34.59 -145.83
C LEU A 468 -88.52 -35.33 -144.56
N LYS A 469 -88.60 -36.68 -144.55
CA LYS A 469 -88.09 -37.51 -143.44
C LYS A 469 -86.59 -37.33 -143.24
N ALA A 470 -85.80 -37.23 -144.31
CA ALA A 470 -84.37 -36.95 -144.23
C ALA A 470 -84.08 -35.53 -143.71
N GLN A 471 -84.79 -34.52 -144.19
CA GLN A 471 -84.66 -33.13 -143.72
C GLN A 471 -85.00 -33.02 -142.22
N MET A 472 -86.08 -33.66 -141.75
CA MET A 472 -86.45 -33.67 -140.34
C MET A 472 -85.38 -34.35 -139.47
N ARG A 473 -84.82 -35.50 -139.90
CA ARG A 473 -83.69 -36.15 -139.22
C ARG A 473 -82.45 -35.26 -139.17
N CYS A 474 -82.08 -34.63 -140.29
CA CYS A 474 -80.96 -33.69 -140.35
C CYS A 474 -81.18 -32.46 -139.46
N ASN A 475 -82.41 -31.97 -139.33
CA ASN A 475 -82.74 -30.86 -138.45
C ASN A 475 -82.70 -31.26 -136.97
N GLN A 476 -83.16 -32.46 -136.60
CA GLN A 476 -83.01 -33.01 -135.26
C GLN A 476 -81.53 -33.13 -134.88
N ILE A 477 -80.72 -33.78 -135.74
CA ILE A 477 -79.26 -33.93 -135.51
C ILE A 477 -78.58 -32.55 -135.38
N LYS A 478 -78.98 -31.53 -136.15
CA LYS A 478 -78.47 -30.15 -136.00
C LYS A 478 -78.87 -29.52 -134.65
N GLN A 479 -80.06 -29.80 -134.13
CA GLN A 479 -80.48 -29.35 -132.80
C GLN A 479 -79.70 -30.08 -131.69
N ASP A 480 -79.53 -31.40 -131.81
CA ASP A 480 -78.78 -32.23 -130.85
C ASP A 480 -77.30 -31.80 -130.80
N ILE A 481 -76.67 -31.54 -131.96
CA ILE A 481 -75.30 -30.98 -132.05
C ILE A 481 -75.22 -29.62 -131.37
N ARG A 482 -76.19 -28.71 -131.56
CA ARG A 482 -76.22 -27.41 -130.87
C ARG A 482 -76.37 -27.59 -129.36
N GLY A 483 -77.24 -28.50 -128.91
CA GLY A 483 -77.40 -28.85 -127.49
C GLY A 483 -76.10 -29.37 -126.87
N LYS A 484 -75.39 -30.25 -127.58
CA LYS A 484 -74.07 -30.77 -127.13
C LYS A 484 -72.98 -29.70 -127.16
N GLN A 485 -72.99 -28.79 -128.13
CA GLN A 485 -72.08 -27.63 -128.15
C GLN A 485 -72.33 -26.70 -126.95
N LEU A 486 -73.58 -26.45 -126.57
CA LEU A 486 -73.92 -25.67 -125.37
C LEU A 486 -73.45 -26.39 -124.09
N GLN A 487 -73.69 -27.70 -123.95
CA GLN A 487 -73.17 -28.48 -122.82
C GLN A 487 -71.63 -28.45 -122.73
N ILE A 488 -70.92 -28.52 -123.87
CA ILE A 488 -69.45 -28.40 -123.92
C ILE A 488 -68.98 -26.99 -123.52
N LEU A 489 -69.70 -25.93 -123.91
CA LEU A 489 -69.38 -24.56 -123.49
C LEU A 489 -69.63 -24.34 -122.00
N GLU A 490 -70.72 -24.90 -121.46
CA GLU A 490 -71.02 -24.84 -120.02
C GLU A 490 -69.98 -25.61 -119.19
N HIS A 491 -69.62 -26.84 -119.56
CA HIS A 491 -68.56 -27.59 -118.88
C HIS A 491 -67.19 -26.94 -119.02
N LYS A 492 -66.88 -26.28 -120.15
CA LYS A 492 -65.65 -25.46 -120.28
C LYS A 492 -65.66 -24.26 -119.33
N LYS A 493 -66.79 -23.58 -119.17
CA LYS A 493 -66.95 -22.49 -118.19
C LYS A 493 -66.79 -22.99 -116.75
N GLN A 494 -67.45 -24.10 -116.40
CA GLN A 494 -67.32 -24.76 -115.09
C GLN A 494 -65.87 -25.16 -114.80
N TYR A 495 -65.17 -25.75 -115.78
CA TYR A 495 -63.76 -26.09 -115.67
C TYR A 495 -62.87 -24.85 -115.45
N GLN A 496 -63.08 -23.77 -116.19
CA GLN A 496 -62.36 -22.50 -116.00
C GLN A 496 -62.63 -21.87 -114.63
N GLU A 497 -63.88 -21.94 -114.14
CA GLU A 497 -64.23 -21.49 -112.79
C GLU A 497 -63.50 -22.33 -111.72
N ILE A 498 -63.55 -23.66 -111.82
CA ILE A 498 -62.84 -24.56 -110.91
C ILE A 498 -61.32 -24.32 -110.96
N GLN A 499 -60.73 -24.17 -112.15
CA GLN A 499 -59.31 -23.90 -112.33
C GLN A 499 -58.88 -22.55 -111.73
N SER A 500 -59.69 -21.49 -111.91
CA SER A 500 -59.44 -20.19 -111.29
C SER A 500 -59.59 -20.23 -109.77
N ARG A 501 -60.60 -20.95 -109.23
CA ARG A 501 -60.77 -21.20 -107.79
C ARG A 501 -59.58 -21.98 -107.22
N LEU A 502 -59.10 -23.01 -107.90
CA LEU A 502 -57.88 -23.75 -107.52
C LEU A 502 -56.64 -22.86 -107.54
N CYS A 503 -56.49 -21.96 -108.51
CA CYS A 503 -55.41 -20.97 -108.55
C CYS A 503 -55.49 -19.99 -107.36
N VAL A 504 -56.69 -19.55 -106.97
CA VAL A 504 -56.91 -18.73 -105.77
C VAL A 504 -56.59 -19.50 -104.49
N PHE A 505 -57.06 -20.75 -104.35
CA PHE A 505 -56.73 -21.59 -103.19
C PHE A 505 -55.23 -21.91 -103.09
N GLY A 506 -54.54 -22.15 -104.21
CA GLY A 506 -53.09 -22.34 -104.23
C GLY A 506 -52.33 -21.10 -103.73
N LYS A 507 -52.75 -19.90 -104.16
CA LYS A 507 -52.21 -18.62 -103.66
C LYS A 507 -52.48 -18.43 -102.17
N LEU A 508 -53.71 -18.71 -101.70
CA LEU A 508 -54.07 -18.63 -100.28
C LEU A 508 -53.31 -19.65 -99.42
N TYR A 509 -53.03 -20.84 -99.95
CA TYR A 509 -52.21 -21.84 -99.28
C TYR A 509 -50.76 -21.37 -99.12
N GLU A 510 -50.15 -20.86 -100.19
CA GLU A 510 -48.78 -20.35 -100.15
C GLU A 510 -48.65 -19.12 -99.23
N THR A 511 -49.60 -18.17 -99.23
CA THR A 511 -49.57 -17.07 -98.24
C THR A 511 -49.78 -17.57 -96.81
N THR A 512 -50.68 -18.54 -96.57
CA THR A 512 -50.86 -19.14 -95.23
C THR A 512 -49.61 -19.88 -94.76
N LYS A 513 -48.89 -20.52 -95.68
CA LYS A 513 -47.61 -21.22 -95.45
C LYS A 513 -46.46 -20.23 -95.20
N GLU A 514 -46.42 -19.11 -95.91
CA GLU A 514 -45.52 -18.00 -95.62
C GLU A 514 -45.77 -17.40 -94.22
N GLU A 515 -47.02 -17.10 -93.87
CA GLU A 515 -47.36 -16.59 -92.54
C GLU A 515 -47.05 -17.62 -91.44
N ARG A 516 -47.34 -18.91 -91.67
CA ARG A 516 -46.91 -19.98 -90.76
C ARG A 516 -45.39 -19.98 -90.57
N ASN A 517 -44.61 -19.84 -91.64
CA ASN A 517 -43.15 -19.81 -91.57
C ASN A 517 -42.65 -18.54 -90.85
N LYS A 518 -43.27 -17.37 -91.08
CA LYS A 518 -43.00 -16.14 -90.33
C LYS A 518 -43.28 -16.34 -88.84
N CYS A 519 -44.43 -16.92 -88.47
CA CYS A 519 -44.78 -17.23 -87.09
C CYS A 519 -43.82 -18.23 -86.43
N VAL A 520 -43.39 -19.29 -87.13
CA VAL A 520 -42.40 -20.26 -86.63
C VAL A 520 -41.04 -19.60 -86.41
N ASN A 521 -40.57 -18.78 -87.35
CA ASN A 521 -39.31 -18.05 -87.22
C ASN A 521 -39.35 -17.05 -86.05
N LEU A 522 -40.45 -16.31 -85.90
CA LEU A 522 -40.66 -15.40 -84.77
C LEU A 522 -40.72 -16.17 -83.44
N LEU A 523 -41.41 -17.31 -83.38
CA LEU A 523 -41.46 -18.17 -82.20
C LEU A 523 -40.08 -18.72 -81.84
N GLN A 524 -39.27 -19.11 -82.83
CA GLN A 524 -37.88 -19.55 -82.62
C GLN A 524 -37.01 -18.41 -82.08
N ILE A 525 -37.11 -17.20 -82.64
CA ILE A 525 -36.40 -16.00 -82.16
C ILE A 525 -36.80 -15.66 -80.73
N VAL A 526 -38.11 -15.65 -80.42
CA VAL A 526 -38.64 -15.41 -79.06
C VAL A 526 -38.17 -16.50 -78.08
N THR A 527 -38.12 -17.76 -78.51
CA THR A 527 -37.63 -18.87 -77.68
C THR A 527 -36.14 -18.72 -77.39
N GLN A 528 -35.31 -18.42 -78.40
CA GLN A 528 -33.88 -18.16 -78.24
C GLN A 528 -33.59 -16.88 -77.41
N HIS A 529 -34.42 -15.85 -77.54
CA HIS A 529 -34.34 -14.67 -76.69
C HIS A 529 -34.69 -15.04 -75.23
N THR A 530 -35.70 -15.87 -75.03
CA THR A 530 -36.12 -16.36 -73.71
C THR A 530 -35.05 -17.22 -73.03
N THR A 531 -34.34 -18.10 -73.76
CA THR A 531 -33.22 -18.86 -73.17
C THR A 531 -32.06 -17.94 -72.80
N LYS A 532 -31.63 -17.05 -73.71
CA LYS A 532 -30.59 -16.03 -73.45
C LYS A 532 -30.93 -15.14 -72.26
N MET A 533 -32.20 -14.77 -72.10
CA MET A 533 -32.65 -13.94 -70.96
C MET A 533 -32.69 -14.74 -69.64
N LYS A 534 -33.05 -16.03 -69.68
CA LYS A 534 -32.94 -16.94 -68.53
C LYS A 534 -31.49 -17.21 -68.12
N GLU A 535 -30.57 -17.28 -69.08
CA GLU A 535 -29.12 -17.38 -68.84
C GLU A 535 -28.58 -16.11 -68.19
N LYS A 536 -28.90 -14.92 -68.73
CA LYS A 536 -28.58 -13.63 -68.10
C LYS A 536 -29.14 -13.53 -66.68
N PHE A 537 -30.38 -13.96 -66.46
CA PHE A 537 -30.99 -13.95 -65.13
C PHE A 537 -30.28 -14.89 -64.14
N LYS A 538 -29.81 -16.07 -64.58
CA LYS A 538 -28.96 -16.95 -63.75
C LYS A 538 -27.62 -16.28 -63.41
N ILE A 539 -26.96 -15.64 -64.38
CA ILE A 539 -25.69 -14.93 -64.15
C ILE A 539 -25.88 -13.81 -63.13
N LEU A 540 -26.88 -12.93 -63.34
CA LEU A 540 -27.21 -11.84 -62.41
C LEU A 540 -27.62 -12.34 -61.03
N LYS A 541 -28.34 -13.47 -60.94
CA LYS A 541 -28.66 -14.09 -59.65
C LYS A 541 -27.39 -14.56 -58.93
N ASN A 542 -26.48 -15.25 -59.61
CA ASN A 542 -25.22 -15.70 -59.03
C ASN A 542 -24.35 -14.50 -58.60
N GLU A 543 -24.34 -13.42 -59.38
CA GLU A 543 -23.65 -12.17 -59.06
C GLU A 543 -24.23 -11.51 -57.80
N ILE A 544 -25.56 -11.45 -57.66
CA ILE A 544 -26.24 -11.00 -56.44
C ILE A 544 -25.88 -11.88 -55.23
N GLU A 545 -25.83 -13.21 -55.39
CA GLU A 545 -25.44 -14.14 -54.31
C GLU A 545 -23.96 -13.98 -53.89
N ILE A 546 -23.06 -13.73 -54.84
CA ILE A 546 -21.65 -13.41 -54.59
C ILE A 546 -21.51 -12.06 -53.87
N LEU A 547 -22.18 -11.01 -54.37
CA LEU A 547 -22.16 -9.68 -53.77
C LEU A 547 -22.75 -9.70 -52.36
N HIS A 548 -23.88 -10.39 -52.14
CA HIS A 548 -24.48 -10.56 -50.82
C HIS A 548 -23.55 -11.29 -49.84
N SER A 549 -22.88 -12.36 -50.31
CA SER A 549 -21.88 -13.09 -49.52
C SER A 549 -20.67 -12.21 -49.16
N GLN A 550 -20.22 -11.36 -50.08
CA GLN A 550 -19.12 -10.42 -49.83
C GLN A 550 -19.55 -9.27 -48.91
N THR A 551 -20.80 -8.79 -48.98
CA THR A 551 -21.37 -7.83 -48.03
C THR A 551 -21.41 -8.43 -46.63
N ILE A 552 -21.97 -9.63 -46.44
CA ILE A 552 -21.97 -10.32 -45.12
C ILE A 552 -20.54 -10.51 -44.57
N LYS A 553 -19.56 -10.80 -45.45
CA LYS A 553 -18.14 -10.90 -45.07
C LYS A 553 -17.57 -9.54 -44.64
N ASN A 554 -17.89 -8.47 -45.37
CA ASN A 554 -17.50 -7.10 -45.02
C ASN A 554 -18.13 -6.66 -43.70
N ASP A 555 -19.42 -6.91 -43.48
CA ASP A 555 -20.16 -6.57 -42.26
C ASP A 555 -19.56 -7.28 -41.04
N ARG A 556 -19.21 -8.57 -41.16
CA ARG A 556 -18.51 -9.33 -40.10
C ARG A 556 -17.14 -8.75 -39.78
N LEU A 557 -16.39 -8.28 -40.79
CA LEU A 557 -15.09 -7.62 -40.59
C LEU A 557 -15.25 -6.23 -39.96
N LEU A 558 -16.27 -5.47 -40.38
CA LEU A 558 -16.63 -4.16 -39.84
C LEU A 558 -17.07 -4.27 -38.37
N GLN A 559 -17.95 -5.21 -38.04
CA GLN A 559 -18.38 -5.52 -36.68
C GLN A 559 -17.19 -5.94 -35.81
N LYS A 560 -16.29 -6.79 -36.31
CA LYS A 560 -15.05 -7.17 -35.61
C LYS A 560 -14.11 -5.96 -35.38
N SER A 561 -14.11 -4.99 -36.30
CA SER A 561 -13.37 -3.74 -36.15
C SER A 561 -14.02 -2.81 -35.10
N HIS A 562 -15.34 -2.63 -35.13
CA HIS A 562 -16.08 -1.87 -34.14
C HIS A 562 -15.92 -2.45 -32.72
N LEU A 563 -16.03 -3.78 -32.56
CA LEU A 563 -15.81 -4.43 -31.26
C LEU A 563 -14.38 -4.21 -30.73
N LYS A 564 -13.36 -4.29 -31.59
CA LYS A 564 -11.99 -3.89 -31.23
C LYS A 564 -11.89 -2.42 -30.83
N HIS A 565 -12.49 -1.51 -31.59
CA HIS A 565 -12.45 -0.08 -31.30
C HIS A 565 -13.15 0.26 -29.97
N VAL A 566 -14.33 -0.30 -29.73
CA VAL A 566 -15.07 -0.15 -28.45
C VAL A 566 -14.23 -0.69 -27.30
N HIS A 567 -13.66 -1.90 -27.42
CA HIS A 567 -12.80 -2.48 -26.39
C HIS A 567 -11.56 -1.62 -26.09
N SER A 568 -10.85 -1.14 -27.12
CA SER A 568 -9.74 -0.19 -26.97
C SER A 568 -10.17 1.13 -26.33
N HIS A 569 -11.39 1.61 -26.62
CA HIS A 569 -11.93 2.82 -25.99
C HIS A 569 -12.32 2.58 -24.53
N THR A 570 -12.84 1.41 -24.17
CA THR A 570 -13.06 0.99 -22.77
C THR A 570 -11.73 0.95 -22.00
N ILE A 571 -10.68 0.36 -22.58
CA ILE A 571 -9.33 0.34 -21.98
C ILE A 571 -8.77 1.76 -21.84
N TRP A 572 -8.93 2.61 -22.86
CA TRP A 572 -8.50 4.01 -22.78
C TRP A 572 -9.24 4.79 -21.68
N ASN A 573 -10.55 4.58 -21.52
CA ASN A 573 -11.33 5.17 -20.43
C ASN A 573 -10.92 4.64 -19.06
N SER A 574 -10.61 3.35 -18.89
CA SER A 574 -10.11 2.82 -17.61
C SER A 574 -8.73 3.39 -17.28
N LEU A 575 -7.80 3.41 -18.24
CA LEU A 575 -6.48 4.01 -18.07
C LEU A 575 -6.56 5.52 -17.78
N ARG A 576 -7.47 6.25 -18.44
CA ARG A 576 -7.73 7.66 -18.16
C ARG A 576 -8.23 7.87 -16.74
N ASN A 577 -9.17 7.04 -16.27
CA ASN A 577 -9.67 7.09 -14.90
C ASN A 577 -8.56 6.77 -13.88
N ASP A 578 -7.68 5.81 -14.16
CA ASP A 578 -6.56 5.46 -13.28
C ASP A 578 -5.47 6.55 -13.26
N ILE A 579 -5.18 7.19 -14.41
CA ILE A 579 -4.36 8.40 -14.48
C ILE A 579 -4.99 9.52 -13.64
N SER A 580 -6.31 9.74 -13.71
CA SER A 580 -6.99 10.74 -12.87
C SER A 580 -6.91 10.42 -11.38
N LYS A 581 -7.05 9.14 -10.96
CA LYS A 581 -6.85 8.71 -9.57
C LYS A 581 -5.41 8.96 -9.09
N VAL A 582 -4.41 8.62 -9.90
CA VAL A 582 -2.99 8.85 -9.58
C VAL A 582 -2.68 10.35 -9.53
N THR A 583 -3.23 11.14 -10.45
CA THR A 583 -3.12 12.61 -10.45
C THR A 583 -3.74 13.21 -9.18
N GLY A 584 -4.91 12.74 -8.75
CA GLY A 584 -5.53 13.17 -7.49
C GLY A 584 -4.63 12.90 -6.28
N ARG A 585 -4.14 11.66 -6.14
CA ARG A 585 -3.19 11.28 -5.08
C ARG A 585 -1.89 12.09 -5.11
N LEU A 586 -1.39 12.45 -6.30
CA LEU A 586 -0.22 13.31 -6.45
C LEU A 586 -0.47 14.70 -5.87
N HIS A 587 -1.62 15.32 -6.18
CA HIS A 587 -1.98 16.63 -5.64
C HIS A 587 -2.20 16.58 -4.12
N GLU A 588 -2.82 15.53 -3.58
CA GLU A 588 -2.93 15.33 -2.12
C GLU A 588 -1.55 15.25 -1.44
N MET A 589 -0.61 14.52 -2.03
CA MET A 589 0.74 14.38 -1.48
C MET A 589 1.56 15.66 -1.62
N GLN A 590 1.36 16.43 -2.70
CA GLN A 590 1.92 17.78 -2.85
C GLN A 590 1.36 18.74 -1.78
N HIS A 591 0.05 18.73 -1.52
CA HIS A 591 -0.58 19.54 -0.46
C HIS A 591 -0.03 19.18 0.92
N LYS A 592 0.07 17.88 1.24
CA LYS A 592 0.67 17.40 2.50
C LYS A 592 2.14 17.79 2.64
N SER A 593 2.91 17.75 1.53
CA SER A 593 4.30 18.21 1.51
C SER A 593 4.42 19.72 1.71
N GLU A 594 3.47 20.51 1.18
CA GLU A 594 3.45 21.97 1.32
C GLU A 594 3.03 22.40 2.73
N GLU A 595 2.04 21.74 3.33
CA GLU A 595 1.71 21.89 4.76
C GLU A 595 2.92 21.58 5.65
N GLN A 596 3.66 20.50 5.36
CA GLN A 596 4.87 20.14 6.10
C GLN A 596 5.99 21.17 5.89
N ARG A 597 6.16 21.68 4.67
CA ARG A 597 7.11 22.77 4.37
C ARG A 597 6.78 24.03 5.17
N LEU A 598 5.51 24.42 5.25
CA LEU A 598 5.06 25.57 6.04
C LEU A 598 5.27 25.35 7.55
N LYS A 599 5.00 24.14 8.06
CA LYS A 599 5.29 23.76 9.46
C LYS A 599 6.80 23.79 9.78
N ILE A 600 7.66 23.40 8.84
CA ILE A 600 9.12 23.51 9.00
C ILE A 600 9.56 24.98 9.03
N VAL A 601 8.98 25.84 8.18
CA VAL A 601 9.27 27.29 8.18
C VAL A 601 8.86 27.96 9.50
N THR A 602 7.66 27.67 10.03
CA THR A 602 7.22 28.25 11.31
C THR A 602 8.01 27.72 12.50
N LEU A 603 8.36 26.43 12.52
CA LEU A 603 9.27 25.88 13.53
C LEU A 603 10.67 26.51 13.46
N GLY A 604 11.19 26.76 12.25
CA GLY A 604 12.45 27.49 12.06
C GLY A 604 12.40 28.93 12.59
N GLN A 605 11.27 29.63 12.42
CA GLN A 605 11.06 30.96 13.01
C GLN A 605 11.06 30.91 14.55
N VAL A 606 10.41 29.91 15.15
CA VAL A 606 10.41 29.71 16.62
C VAL A 606 11.81 29.38 17.14
N ILE A 607 12.57 28.53 16.46
CA ILE A 607 13.97 28.22 16.81
C ILE A 607 14.82 29.49 16.76
N ASN A 608 14.74 30.26 15.68
CA ASN A 608 15.50 31.51 15.54
C ASN A 608 15.17 32.53 16.64
N ALA A 609 13.92 32.61 17.10
CA ALA A 609 13.52 33.45 18.23
C ALA A 609 14.14 32.95 19.55
N GLN A 610 14.04 31.65 19.83
CA GLN A 610 14.65 31.04 21.03
C GLN A 610 16.19 31.16 21.03
N GLU A 611 16.85 31.10 19.88
CA GLU A 611 18.28 31.37 19.75
C GLU A 611 18.63 32.84 20.05
N GLN A 612 17.80 33.80 19.62
CA GLN A 612 17.97 35.21 19.98
C GLN A 612 17.78 35.45 21.48
N ASP A 613 16.76 34.84 22.11
CA ASP A 613 16.55 34.89 23.56
C ASP A 613 17.75 34.29 24.33
N LEU A 614 18.25 33.13 23.90
CA LEU A 614 19.43 32.49 24.49
C LEU A 614 20.70 33.34 24.32
N LEU A 615 20.86 34.03 23.19
CA LEU A 615 21.97 34.98 22.97
C LEU A 615 21.84 36.23 23.84
N HIS A 616 20.62 36.74 24.05
CA HIS A 616 20.36 37.84 24.99
C HIS A 616 20.67 37.44 26.44
N MET A 617 20.20 36.28 26.88
CA MET A 617 20.45 35.76 28.22
C MET A 617 21.94 35.49 28.48
N ARG A 618 22.69 34.99 27.48
CA ARG A 618 24.15 34.87 27.56
C ARG A 618 24.82 36.22 27.77
N LYS A 619 24.51 37.23 26.93
CA LYS A 619 25.06 38.59 27.08
C LYS A 619 24.78 39.22 28.45
N SER A 620 23.57 39.03 28.97
CA SER A 620 23.18 39.51 30.30
C SER A 620 23.95 38.80 31.43
N HIS A 621 24.12 37.47 31.33
CA HIS A 621 24.95 36.71 32.25
C HIS A 621 26.43 37.14 32.18
N ASP A 622 26.98 37.29 30.98
CA ASP A 622 28.39 37.61 30.79
C ASP A 622 28.72 39.03 31.29
N ALA A 623 27.82 40.00 31.09
CA ALA A 623 27.91 41.32 31.70
C ALA A 623 27.81 41.27 33.24
N SER A 624 26.97 40.39 33.79
CA SER A 624 26.87 40.17 35.25
C SER A 624 28.15 39.55 35.82
N VAL A 625 28.79 38.63 35.09
CA VAL A 625 30.08 38.05 35.45
C VAL A 625 31.21 39.08 35.34
N GLN A 626 31.21 39.93 34.31
CA GLN A 626 32.14 41.06 34.17
C GLN A 626 32.03 42.00 35.37
N SER A 627 30.84 42.51 35.68
CA SER A 627 30.61 43.40 36.84
C SER A 627 31.01 42.76 38.18
N ARG A 628 30.73 41.46 38.36
CA ARG A 628 31.19 40.69 39.53
C ARG A 628 32.72 40.62 39.60
N ASN A 629 33.39 40.38 38.46
CA ASN A 629 34.84 40.27 38.40
C ASN A 629 35.52 41.62 38.63
N GLU A 630 35.01 42.70 38.03
CA GLU A 630 35.43 44.09 38.29
C GLU A 630 35.28 44.43 39.77
N ARG A 631 34.16 44.05 40.40
CA ARG A 631 33.97 44.26 41.83
C ARG A 631 34.91 43.40 42.68
N GLY A 632 35.27 42.20 42.22
CA GLY A 632 36.29 41.35 42.85
C GLY A 632 37.68 42.00 42.81
N VAL A 633 38.08 42.57 41.66
CA VAL A 633 39.33 43.32 41.53
C VAL A 633 39.34 44.54 42.47
N GLN A 634 38.27 45.33 42.49
CA GLN A 634 38.13 46.48 43.42
C GLN A 634 38.19 46.09 44.92
N LEU A 635 37.82 44.86 45.27
CA LEU A 635 37.95 44.36 46.65
C LEU A 635 39.40 43.94 46.94
N LEU A 636 40.07 43.25 46.02
CA LEU A 636 41.49 42.91 46.13
C LEU A 636 42.38 44.16 46.21
N GLU A 637 42.14 45.17 45.36
CA GLU A 637 42.81 46.47 45.42
C GLU A 637 42.66 47.13 46.81
N ARG A 638 41.47 47.03 47.42
CA ARG A 638 41.21 47.57 48.77
C ARG A 638 41.83 46.73 49.88
N GLU A 639 41.93 45.41 49.72
CA GLU A 639 42.65 44.53 50.64
C GLU A 639 44.17 44.77 50.57
N GLU A 640 44.73 45.01 49.37
CA GLU A 640 46.12 45.42 49.16
C GLU A 640 46.40 46.80 49.75
N GLU A 641 45.55 47.80 49.52
CA GLU A 641 45.61 49.11 50.19
C GLU A 641 45.67 48.95 51.72
N MET A 642 44.78 48.13 52.30
CA MET A 642 44.74 47.86 53.73
C MET A 642 46.00 47.15 54.23
N CYS A 643 46.55 46.18 53.50
CA CYS A 643 47.82 45.52 53.84
C CYS A 643 48.98 46.53 53.82
N VAL A 644 49.02 47.44 52.85
CA VAL A 644 50.00 48.54 52.78
C VAL A 644 49.83 49.50 53.97
N PHE A 645 48.61 49.81 54.40
CA PHE A 645 48.38 50.62 55.60
C PHE A 645 48.82 49.90 56.89
N TYR A 646 48.53 48.61 57.06
CA TYR A 646 49.02 47.83 58.21
C TYR A 646 50.56 47.78 58.26
N ALA A 647 51.22 47.58 57.11
CA ALA A 647 52.68 47.62 57.03
C ALA A 647 53.24 49.00 57.42
N LYS A 648 52.66 50.10 56.91
CA LYS A 648 53.04 51.48 57.27
C LYS A 648 52.86 51.76 58.77
N VAL A 649 51.72 51.36 59.35
CA VAL A 649 51.45 51.53 60.79
C VAL A 649 52.44 50.73 61.63
N ASN A 650 52.82 49.52 61.22
CA ASN A 650 53.79 48.71 61.96
C ASN A 650 55.21 49.30 61.88
N VAL A 651 55.63 49.82 60.72
CA VAL A 651 56.90 50.55 60.57
C VAL A 651 56.91 51.83 61.42
N GLN A 652 55.82 52.61 61.41
CA GLN A 652 55.68 53.79 62.27
C GLN A 652 55.71 53.43 63.75
N LYS A 653 55.07 52.33 64.16
CA LYS A 653 55.12 51.84 65.55
C LYS A 653 56.54 51.46 65.97
N ASN A 654 57.29 50.75 65.12
CA ASN A 654 58.68 50.42 65.40
C ASN A 654 59.55 51.68 65.53
N LEU A 655 59.41 52.64 64.62
CA LEU A 655 60.12 53.93 64.66
C LEU A 655 59.78 54.75 65.93
N ILE A 656 58.52 54.69 66.40
CA ILE A 656 58.12 55.29 67.68
C ILE A 656 58.80 54.56 68.85
N CYS A 657 58.87 53.23 68.84
CA CYS A 657 59.56 52.46 69.87
C CYS A 657 61.07 52.78 69.91
N GLU A 658 61.74 52.82 68.76
CA GLU A 658 63.14 53.24 68.62
C GLU A 658 63.35 54.67 69.14
N GLY A 659 62.45 55.60 68.78
CA GLY A 659 62.46 56.98 69.30
C GLY A 659 62.28 57.05 70.81
N THR A 660 61.37 56.25 71.40
CA THR A 660 61.21 56.21 72.87
C THR A 660 62.42 55.62 73.59
N LEU A 661 63.12 54.63 73.00
CA LEU A 661 64.36 54.09 73.56
C LEU A 661 65.50 55.12 73.49
N GLN A 662 65.60 55.89 72.41
CA GLN A 662 66.56 57.00 72.29
C GLN A 662 66.26 58.13 73.29
N ILE A 663 64.99 58.47 73.51
CA ILE A 663 64.59 59.44 74.53
C ILE A 663 64.94 58.92 75.93
N GLN A 664 64.66 57.65 76.24
CA GLN A 664 65.03 57.04 77.53
C GLN A 664 66.54 57.07 77.76
N ALA A 665 67.36 56.73 76.76
CA ALA A 665 68.82 56.84 76.86
C ALA A 665 69.28 58.28 77.14
N LEU A 666 68.70 59.28 76.47
CA LEU A 666 68.99 60.70 76.72
C LEU A 666 68.47 61.19 78.08
N GLU A 667 67.39 60.63 78.61
CA GLU A 667 66.90 60.89 79.97
C GLU A 667 67.81 60.27 81.03
N GLU A 668 68.35 59.07 80.79
CA GLU A 668 69.35 58.41 81.62
C GLU A 668 70.68 59.18 81.62
N GLU A 669 71.19 59.60 80.44
CA GLU A 669 72.34 60.50 80.32
C GLU A 669 72.10 61.83 81.04
N SER A 670 70.91 62.43 80.88
CA SER A 670 70.52 63.64 81.61
C SER A 670 70.54 63.43 83.12
N CYS A 671 70.12 62.26 83.60
CA CYS A 671 70.19 61.88 85.01
C CYS A 671 71.63 61.65 85.48
N SER A 672 72.50 61.00 84.69
CA SER A 672 73.92 60.86 85.04
C SER A 672 74.64 62.21 85.09
N LEU A 673 74.34 63.11 84.16
CA LEU A 673 74.87 64.48 84.15
C LEU A 673 74.36 65.31 85.34
N LYS A 674 73.07 65.17 85.73
CA LYS A 674 72.55 65.77 86.97
C LYS A 674 73.24 65.22 88.21
N MET A 675 73.55 63.92 88.26
CA MET A 675 74.29 63.31 89.38
C MET A 675 75.75 63.80 89.44
N LEU A 676 76.42 63.94 88.30
CA LEU A 676 77.76 64.54 88.22
C LEU A 676 77.74 66.01 88.67
N ILE A 677 76.78 66.81 88.19
CA ILE A 677 76.58 68.20 88.65
C ILE A 677 76.34 68.26 90.16
N ASN A 678 75.55 67.34 90.72
CA ASN A 678 75.30 67.30 92.18
C ASN A 678 76.56 66.94 92.99
N GLU A 679 77.41 66.03 92.50
CA GLU A 679 78.68 65.71 93.16
C GLU A 679 79.69 66.86 93.01
N GLU A 680 79.82 67.51 91.84
CA GLU A 680 80.63 68.72 91.70
C GLU A 680 80.14 69.86 92.60
N GLN A 681 78.82 70.06 92.71
CA GLN A 681 78.21 71.02 93.63
C GLN A 681 78.56 70.68 95.09
N ARG A 682 78.66 69.39 95.44
CA ARG A 682 79.11 68.90 96.75
C ARG A 682 80.60 69.14 96.97
N GLN A 683 81.46 68.88 95.98
CA GLN A 683 82.90 69.18 96.04
C GLN A 683 83.15 70.69 96.20
N ILE A 684 82.44 71.53 95.45
CA ILE A 684 82.44 73.00 95.61
C ILE A 684 81.99 73.40 97.02
N ASN A 685 80.97 72.75 97.58
CA ASN A 685 80.50 73.03 98.95
C ASN A 685 81.48 72.55 100.04
N LEU A 686 82.22 71.46 99.82
CA LEU A 686 83.31 71.02 100.70
C LEU A 686 84.48 72.02 100.66
N SER A 687 84.89 72.46 99.47
CA SER A 687 85.92 73.49 99.27
C SER A 687 85.53 74.83 99.90
N LYS A 688 84.26 75.25 99.78
CA LYS A 688 83.73 76.45 100.47
C LYS A 688 83.77 76.33 101.99
N LYS A 689 83.51 75.14 102.56
CA LYS A 689 83.67 74.89 104.00
C LYS A 689 85.13 75.00 104.43
N GLN A 690 86.06 74.40 103.68
CA GLN A 690 87.50 74.53 103.95
C GLN A 690 87.97 76.00 103.90
N MET A 691 87.48 76.78 102.93
CA MET A 691 87.75 78.23 102.85
C MET A 691 87.23 79.02 104.06
N SER A 692 86.14 78.59 104.72
CA SER A 692 85.61 79.27 105.90
C SER A 692 86.52 79.17 107.12
N CYS A 693 87.36 78.13 107.21
CA CYS A 693 88.37 77.98 108.27
C CYS A 693 89.60 78.89 108.08
N LYS A 694 89.76 79.54 106.92
CA LYS A 694 90.97 80.32 106.60
C LYS A 694 91.12 81.57 107.47
N LYS A 695 90.02 82.27 107.79
CA LYS A 695 90.07 83.50 108.60
C LYS A 695 90.53 83.29 110.06
N PRO A 696 89.93 82.39 110.87
CA PRO A 696 90.44 82.17 112.22
C PRO A 696 91.90 81.68 112.21
N LEU A 697 92.32 80.91 111.20
CA LEU A 697 93.73 80.54 111.02
C LEU A 697 94.63 81.72 110.59
N GLU A 698 94.11 82.74 109.92
CA GLU A 698 94.83 84.00 109.63
C GLU A 698 94.96 84.87 110.89
N ASP A 699 93.92 84.93 111.73
CA ASP A 699 93.93 85.67 113.02
C ASP A 699 94.82 84.95 114.08
N GLU A 700 94.77 83.62 114.14
CA GLU A 700 95.71 82.78 114.90
C GLU A 700 97.13 82.92 114.32
N SER A 701 97.31 82.94 112.99
CA SER A 701 98.62 83.20 112.40
C SER A 701 99.14 84.61 112.70
N ALA A 702 98.28 85.63 112.82
CA ALA A 702 98.71 86.99 113.16
C ALA A 702 99.15 87.10 114.63
N SER A 703 98.39 86.50 115.55
CA SER A 703 98.75 86.46 116.98
C SER A 703 99.97 85.57 117.25
N LEU A 704 100.05 84.40 116.60
CA LEU A 704 101.26 83.57 116.60
C LEU A 704 102.44 84.31 115.96
N GLN A 705 102.26 85.13 114.92
CA GLN A 705 103.36 85.88 114.30
C GLN A 705 103.88 87.05 115.14
N ILE A 706 103.12 87.52 116.14
CA ILE A 706 103.61 88.40 117.22
C ILE A 706 104.42 87.57 118.22
N GLN A 707 103.86 86.48 118.75
CA GLN A 707 104.59 85.59 119.67
C GLN A 707 105.86 84.99 119.03
N LEU A 708 105.86 84.83 117.70
CA LEU A 708 106.95 84.33 116.88
C LEU A 708 107.84 85.45 116.33
N SER A 709 107.60 86.73 116.63
CA SER A 709 108.65 87.76 116.56
C SER A 709 109.44 87.79 117.87
N GLU A 710 108.75 87.80 119.01
CA GLU A 710 109.33 87.66 120.35
C GLU A 710 110.15 86.36 120.47
N CYS A 711 109.59 85.23 120.03
CA CYS A 711 110.31 83.96 119.97
C CYS A 711 111.30 83.87 118.79
N LYS A 712 111.29 84.77 117.78
CA LYS A 712 112.35 84.78 116.75
C LYS A 712 113.64 85.40 117.25
N GLU A 713 113.59 86.42 118.10
CA GLU A 713 114.81 86.87 118.81
C GLU A 713 115.38 85.74 119.67
N HIS A 714 114.52 84.95 120.31
CA HIS A 714 114.95 83.80 121.10
C HIS A 714 115.48 82.65 120.25
N ASN A 715 114.82 82.29 119.13
CA ASN A 715 115.11 81.09 118.35
C ASN A 715 116.16 81.30 117.24
N LEU A 716 116.47 82.55 116.85
CA LEU A 716 117.68 82.89 116.08
C LEU A 716 118.98 82.48 116.82
N SER A 717 118.92 82.24 118.13
CA SER A 717 120.04 81.70 118.92
C SER A 717 120.17 80.17 118.86
N LEU A 718 119.16 79.43 118.37
CA LEU A 718 119.01 77.98 118.53
C LEU A 718 118.81 77.22 117.20
N GLU A 719 117.87 77.63 116.35
CA GLU A 719 117.56 76.99 115.06
C GLU A 719 118.58 77.31 113.95
N LYS A 720 119.83 77.49 114.34
CA LYS A 720 121.03 77.35 113.50
C LYS A 720 121.39 75.88 113.25
N THR A 721 120.48 74.96 113.55
CA THR A 721 120.70 73.50 113.57
C THR A 721 119.49 72.73 113.04
N LEU A 722 119.75 71.90 112.01
CA LEU A 722 118.91 70.84 111.42
C LEU A 722 117.83 71.24 110.38
N GLU A 723 118.16 70.96 109.12
CA GLU A 723 117.29 71.05 107.93
C GLU A 723 116.71 69.66 107.53
N VAL A 724 115.45 69.64 107.07
CA VAL A 724 114.86 68.83 105.96
C VAL A 724 115.10 67.29 105.84
N GLN A 725 114.00 66.49 105.74
CA GLN A 725 113.78 65.28 104.85
C GLN A 725 112.48 64.48 105.23
N VAL A 726 111.95 63.45 104.52
CA VAL A 726 111.56 63.26 103.08
C VAL A 726 110.71 61.94 102.90
N THR A 727 110.32 61.56 101.66
CA THR A 727 109.85 60.23 101.11
C THR A 727 108.39 59.69 101.21
N GLU A 728 107.72 59.65 100.03
CA GLU A 728 107.03 58.54 99.29
C GLU A 728 106.17 57.39 99.91
N ARG A 729 105.07 56.97 99.19
CA ARG A 729 104.93 55.73 98.34
C ARG A 729 103.48 55.16 98.15
N ARG A 730 103.06 54.80 96.90
CA ARG A 730 102.37 53.53 96.42
C ARG A 730 101.43 53.67 95.16
N LEU A 731 101.10 52.53 94.50
CA LEU A 731 100.45 52.36 93.16
C LEU A 731 99.68 51.01 93.01
N ARG A 732 98.74 50.85 92.03
CA ARG A 732 98.14 49.53 91.60
C ARG A 732 97.46 49.55 90.19
N LYS A 733 97.13 48.36 89.61
CA LYS A 733 96.44 48.09 88.30
C LYS A 733 95.48 46.86 88.35
N LEU A 734 94.65 46.63 87.32
CA LEU A 734 93.75 45.46 87.06
C LEU A 734 93.70 45.06 85.54
N SER A 735 92.97 44.00 85.12
CA SER A 735 93.18 43.30 83.82
C SER A 735 91.92 42.74 83.08
N GLY A 736 92.12 42.25 81.84
CA GLY A 736 91.22 41.46 80.96
C GLY A 736 91.97 40.90 79.72
N GLU A 737 91.40 39.97 78.93
CA GLU A 737 92.05 39.30 77.77
C GLU A 737 91.12 39.18 76.53
N ASP A 738 91.72 39.08 75.32
CA ASP A 738 91.05 38.93 74.01
C ASP A 738 91.37 37.55 73.34
N PRO A 739 90.47 36.98 72.52
CA PRO A 739 90.63 35.66 71.88
C PRO A 739 91.60 35.64 70.68
N SER A 740 92.08 34.45 70.31
CA SER A 740 93.25 34.30 69.40
C SER A 740 92.92 33.84 67.96
N PRO A 741 93.75 34.18 66.95
CA PRO A 741 93.50 33.82 65.55
C PRO A 741 93.17 32.34 65.22
N PRO A 742 93.83 31.30 65.81
CA PRO A 742 93.50 29.91 65.47
C PRO A 742 92.09 29.48 65.91
N GLU A 743 91.44 30.22 66.81
CA GLU A 743 90.07 29.94 67.25
C GLU A 743 89.03 30.42 66.23
N LEU A 744 89.31 31.54 65.53
CA LEU A 744 88.51 31.98 64.38
C LEU A 744 88.63 31.01 63.20
N ILE A 745 89.85 30.52 62.89
CA ILE A 745 90.07 29.62 61.74
C ILE A 745 89.25 28.33 61.89
N LYS A 746 89.30 27.69 63.07
CA LYS A 746 88.45 26.53 63.38
C LYS A 746 86.95 26.82 63.29
N LYS A 747 86.53 28.08 63.48
CA LYS A 747 85.14 28.50 63.34
C LYS A 747 84.72 28.66 61.88
N ILE A 748 85.64 29.10 61.01
CA ILE A 748 85.43 29.19 59.56
C ILE A 748 85.34 27.78 58.95
N GLU A 749 86.27 26.88 59.27
CA GLU A 749 86.27 25.48 58.82
C GLU A 749 84.96 24.74 59.20
N GLN A 750 84.42 25.02 60.40
CA GLN A 750 83.11 24.51 60.83
C GLN A 750 81.94 25.03 59.97
N LEU A 751 81.98 26.29 59.52
CA LEU A 751 80.95 26.89 58.71
C LEU A 751 81.04 26.44 57.25
N GLU A 752 82.24 26.26 56.71
CA GLU A 752 82.47 25.72 55.36
C GLU A 752 81.97 24.28 55.24
N MET A 753 82.25 23.40 56.21
CA MET A 753 81.67 22.05 56.23
C MET A 753 80.15 22.05 56.40
N GLN A 754 79.58 23.01 57.15
CA GLN A 754 78.12 23.16 57.23
C GLN A 754 77.52 23.65 55.89
N LEU A 755 78.22 24.51 55.15
CA LEU A 755 77.78 25.02 53.86
C LEU A 755 77.79 23.92 52.78
N ALA A 756 78.90 23.17 52.66
CA ALA A 756 78.99 22.03 51.75
C ALA A 756 77.92 20.96 52.03
N ALA A 757 77.62 20.70 53.32
CA ALA A 757 76.53 19.80 53.71
C ALA A 757 75.13 20.32 53.32
N ARG A 758 74.93 21.64 53.20
CA ARG A 758 73.69 22.25 52.70
C ARG A 758 73.58 22.22 51.19
N GLU A 759 74.68 22.39 50.47
CA GLU A 759 74.72 22.28 49.00
C GLU A 759 74.39 20.85 48.55
N ALA A 760 74.94 19.84 49.22
CA ALA A 760 74.57 18.43 48.98
C ALA A 760 73.06 18.17 49.19
N GLN A 761 72.48 18.68 50.29
CA GLN A 761 71.03 18.60 50.56
C GLN A 761 70.17 19.38 49.55
N LEU A 762 70.75 20.34 48.83
CA LEU A 762 70.06 21.12 47.79
C LEU A 762 70.04 20.33 46.48
N LEU A 763 71.18 19.76 46.08
CA LEU A 763 71.29 18.85 44.93
C LEU A 763 70.40 17.61 45.06
N GLU A 764 70.30 17.01 46.25
CA GLU A 764 69.34 15.93 46.52
C GLU A 764 67.88 16.37 46.28
N LYS A 765 67.53 17.60 46.69
CA LYS A 765 66.18 18.16 46.48
C LYS A 765 65.91 18.52 45.02
N GLU A 766 66.93 18.95 44.27
CA GLU A 766 66.81 19.19 42.83
C GLU A 766 66.59 17.88 42.06
N LEU A 767 67.33 16.82 42.40
CA LEU A 767 67.10 15.47 41.85
C LEU A 767 65.70 14.94 42.18
N ILE A 768 65.23 15.12 43.43
CA ILE A 768 63.86 14.76 43.83
C ILE A 768 62.84 15.61 43.06
N TYR A 769 63.08 16.91 42.88
CA TYR A 769 62.20 17.80 42.12
C TYR A 769 62.13 17.41 40.63
N GLU A 770 63.25 17.07 40.00
CA GLU A 770 63.26 16.52 38.64
C GLU A 770 62.48 15.21 38.55
N GLN A 771 62.69 14.27 39.48
CA GLN A 771 61.96 13.00 39.55
C GLN A 771 60.44 13.24 39.65
N VAL A 772 60.02 14.14 40.55
CA VAL A 772 58.61 14.52 40.75
C VAL A 772 58.05 15.24 39.53
N ASN A 773 58.81 16.11 38.87
CA ASN A 773 58.35 16.85 37.70
C ASN A 773 58.20 15.93 36.47
N ARG A 774 59.14 14.99 36.25
CA ARG A 774 59.03 13.93 35.24
C ARG A 774 57.79 13.04 35.48
N LEU A 775 57.56 12.62 36.73
CA LEU A 775 56.36 11.86 37.12
C LEU A 775 55.07 12.69 36.92
N SER A 776 55.08 13.97 37.28
CA SER A 776 53.95 14.89 37.08
C SER A 776 53.62 15.12 35.59
N GLN A 777 54.65 15.22 34.74
CA GLN A 777 54.48 15.30 33.28
C GLN A 777 53.94 13.98 32.69
N HIS A 778 54.42 12.83 33.16
CA HIS A 778 53.89 11.52 32.74
C HIS A 778 52.44 11.30 33.19
N ILE A 779 52.06 11.76 34.38
CA ILE A 779 50.67 11.74 34.85
C ILE A 779 49.81 12.70 34.03
N ARG A 780 50.29 13.91 33.71
CA ARG A 780 49.58 14.87 32.86
C ARG A 780 49.35 14.32 31.45
N THR A 781 50.37 13.83 30.75
CA THR A 781 50.22 13.25 29.40
C THR A 781 49.32 12.02 29.39
N LYS A 782 49.40 11.15 30.41
CA LYS A 782 48.46 10.03 30.58
C LYS A 782 47.01 10.50 30.80
N ALA A 783 46.80 11.55 31.58
CA ALA A 783 45.49 12.16 31.79
C ALA A 783 44.96 12.84 30.52
N ASP A 784 45.81 13.55 29.76
CA ASP A 784 45.45 14.21 28.51
C ASP A 784 45.06 13.21 27.41
N ASN A 785 45.81 12.11 27.26
CA ASN A 785 45.41 11.00 26.40
C ASN A 785 44.07 10.39 26.86
N GLY A 786 43.88 10.24 28.17
CA GLY A 786 42.62 9.78 28.75
C GLY A 786 41.43 10.72 28.53
N LYS A 787 41.64 12.04 28.37
CA LYS A 787 40.57 13.01 28.06
C LYS A 787 39.94 12.73 26.70
N GLU A 788 40.72 12.34 25.68
CA GLU A 788 40.13 12.11 24.35
C GLU A 788 39.24 10.86 24.34
N ASP A 789 39.66 9.76 24.95
CA ASP A 789 38.83 8.55 25.06
C ASP A 789 37.64 8.75 26.00
N THR A 790 37.78 9.54 27.07
CA THR A 790 36.64 9.95 27.92
C THR A 790 35.65 10.82 27.13
N LEU A 791 36.12 11.74 26.28
CA LEU A 791 35.28 12.56 25.41
C LEU A 791 34.60 11.72 24.31
N ARG A 792 35.30 10.76 23.70
CA ARG A 792 34.74 9.80 22.74
C ARG A 792 33.66 8.92 23.41
N LEU A 793 33.87 8.50 24.65
CA LEU A 793 32.89 7.77 25.45
C LEU A 793 31.67 8.65 25.78
N ALA A 794 31.88 9.88 26.25
CA ALA A 794 30.81 10.83 26.55
C ALA A 794 29.95 11.16 25.31
N LYS A 795 30.58 11.34 24.13
CA LYS A 795 29.88 11.48 22.85
C LYS A 795 29.01 10.26 22.54
N LYS A 796 29.57 9.04 22.64
CA LYS A 796 28.80 7.79 22.44
C LYS A 796 27.66 7.63 23.44
N VAL A 797 27.86 7.98 24.72
CA VAL A 797 26.80 7.96 25.74
C VAL A 797 25.70 8.97 25.41
N ASN A 798 26.04 10.17 24.97
CA ASN A 798 25.05 11.17 24.54
C ASN A 798 24.30 10.74 23.27
N GLU A 799 24.97 10.10 22.30
CA GLU A 799 24.30 9.47 21.15
C GLU A 799 23.33 8.38 21.59
N PHE A 800 23.73 7.48 22.51
CA PHE A 800 22.83 6.45 23.03
C PHE A 800 21.66 7.05 23.81
N GLN A 801 21.88 8.08 24.64
CA GLN A 801 20.79 8.79 25.31
C GLN A 801 19.85 9.48 24.32
N SER A 802 20.36 10.03 23.22
CA SER A 802 19.55 10.63 22.17
C SER A 802 18.69 9.57 21.47
N ARG A 803 19.30 8.45 21.05
CA ARG A 803 18.58 7.30 20.44
C ARG A 803 17.56 6.68 21.40
N ILE A 804 17.85 6.62 22.70
CA ILE A 804 16.91 6.18 23.74
C ILE A 804 15.73 7.17 23.83
N LYS A 805 15.99 8.49 23.94
CA LYS A 805 14.92 9.51 23.97
C LYS A 805 14.05 9.48 22.70
N GLU A 806 14.65 9.27 21.53
CA GLU A 806 13.92 9.12 20.26
C GLU A 806 13.10 7.83 20.22
N CYS A 807 13.66 6.71 20.70
CA CYS A 807 12.95 5.44 20.81
C CYS A 807 11.79 5.52 21.81
N THR A 808 11.97 6.17 22.96
CA THR A 808 10.90 6.44 23.94
C THR A 808 9.81 7.33 23.35
N LYS A 809 10.15 8.37 22.58
CA LYS A 809 9.15 9.19 21.86
C LYS A 809 8.35 8.35 20.85
N LYS A 810 9.02 7.49 20.08
CA LYS A 810 8.37 6.56 19.14
C LYS A 810 7.48 5.55 19.86
N LEU A 811 7.92 5.02 20.99
CA LEU A 811 7.13 4.13 21.84
C LEU A 811 5.90 4.86 22.43
N MET A 812 6.07 6.08 22.93
CA MET A 812 4.95 6.91 23.41
C MET A 812 3.93 7.19 22.31
N ALA A 813 4.36 7.48 21.07
CA ALA A 813 3.46 7.67 19.93
C ALA A 813 2.72 6.37 19.53
N VAL A 814 3.38 5.21 19.59
CA VAL A 814 2.73 3.91 19.34
C VAL A 814 1.78 3.53 20.49
N VAL A 815 2.10 3.89 21.73
CA VAL A 815 1.23 3.68 22.91
C VAL A 815 0.01 4.61 22.87
N SER A 816 0.17 5.88 22.45
CA SER A 816 -0.98 6.79 22.28
C SER A 816 -1.84 6.41 21.07
N GLU A 817 -1.25 5.97 19.95
CA GLU A 817 -2.01 5.37 18.85
C GLU A 817 -2.78 4.14 19.31
N LEU A 818 -2.14 3.21 20.03
CA LEU A 818 -2.78 2.01 20.56
C LEU A 818 -3.93 2.36 21.52
N ALA A 819 -3.73 3.34 22.42
CA ALA A 819 -4.77 3.83 23.31
C ALA A 819 -5.94 4.48 22.54
N MET A 820 -5.67 5.23 21.47
CA MET A 820 -6.72 5.74 20.58
C MET A 820 -7.47 4.61 19.86
N ARG A 821 -6.78 3.58 19.35
CA ARG A 821 -7.45 2.42 18.73
C ARG A 821 -8.28 1.63 19.75
N GLN A 822 -7.79 1.48 20.97
CA GLN A 822 -8.52 0.83 22.07
C GLN A 822 -9.75 1.63 22.47
N SER A 823 -9.64 2.96 22.59
CA SER A 823 -10.78 3.85 22.84
C SER A 823 -11.81 3.77 21.71
N GLN A 824 -11.39 3.82 20.45
CA GLN A 824 -12.27 3.65 19.28
C GLN A 824 -12.96 2.27 19.28
N ALA A 825 -12.25 1.19 19.60
CA ALA A 825 -12.83 -0.14 19.69
C ALA A 825 -13.85 -0.27 20.84
N LEU A 826 -13.61 0.40 21.98
CA LEU A 826 -14.57 0.45 23.09
C LEU A 826 -15.81 1.28 22.73
N CYS A 827 -15.65 2.43 22.08
CA CYS A 827 -16.80 3.21 21.59
C CYS A 827 -17.62 2.41 20.56
N LEU A 828 -16.99 1.77 19.58
CA LEU A 828 -17.69 0.92 18.61
C LEU A 828 -18.35 -0.30 19.26
N GLN A 829 -17.76 -0.88 20.31
CA GLN A 829 -18.40 -1.95 21.09
C GLN A 829 -19.59 -1.43 21.91
N GLN A 830 -19.55 -0.19 22.40
CA GLN A 830 -20.68 0.45 23.07
C GLN A 830 -21.80 0.78 22.07
N GLU A 831 -21.48 1.40 20.93
CA GLU A 831 -22.42 1.65 19.84
C GLU A 831 -23.10 0.35 19.35
N LEU A 832 -22.33 -0.75 19.22
CA LEU A 832 -22.90 -2.06 18.90
C LEU A 832 -23.89 -2.53 19.97
N ARG A 833 -23.57 -2.46 21.26
CA ARG A 833 -24.50 -2.85 22.34
C ARG A 833 -25.72 -1.95 22.42
N GLU A 834 -25.58 -0.66 22.14
CA GLU A 834 -26.69 0.28 22.06
C GLU A 834 -27.61 -0.05 20.87
N LYS A 835 -27.05 -0.49 19.72
CA LYS A 835 -27.86 -0.95 18.58
C LYS A 835 -28.42 -2.37 18.73
N GLU A 836 -27.73 -3.27 19.42
CA GLU A 836 -28.27 -4.57 19.85
C GLU A 836 -29.48 -4.35 20.78
N PHE A 837 -29.35 -3.46 21.77
CA PHE A 837 -30.44 -3.10 22.68
C PHE A 837 -31.60 -2.37 21.98
N GLU A 838 -31.32 -1.45 21.04
CA GLU A 838 -32.37 -0.84 20.20
C GLU A 838 -33.11 -1.91 19.37
N LEU A 839 -32.41 -2.90 18.81
CA LEU A 839 -33.01 -3.99 18.04
C LEU A 839 -33.84 -4.94 18.91
N ASP A 840 -33.36 -5.31 20.10
CA ASP A 840 -34.12 -6.12 21.06
C ASP A 840 -35.38 -5.39 21.56
N LEU A 841 -35.29 -4.08 21.76
CA LEU A 841 -36.44 -3.23 22.05
C LEU A 841 -37.41 -3.18 20.85
N CYS A 842 -36.90 -3.05 19.62
CA CYS A 842 -37.72 -3.08 18.40
C CYS A 842 -38.46 -4.42 18.25
N HIS A 843 -37.78 -5.55 18.45
CA HIS A 843 -38.39 -6.88 18.44
C HIS A 843 -39.45 -7.00 19.54
N SER A 844 -39.15 -6.57 20.77
CA SER A 844 -40.11 -6.59 21.90
C SER A 844 -41.36 -5.77 21.61
N ARG A 845 -41.23 -4.57 21.01
CA ARG A 845 -42.38 -3.75 20.58
C ARG A 845 -43.20 -4.44 19.49
N LEU A 846 -42.54 -5.07 18.52
CA LEU A 846 -43.17 -5.78 17.42
C LEU A 846 -43.93 -7.03 17.91
N GLU A 847 -43.38 -7.79 18.86
CA GLU A 847 -44.07 -8.90 19.55
C GLU A 847 -45.30 -8.41 20.33
N MET A 848 -45.25 -7.21 20.90
CA MET A 848 -46.40 -6.53 21.53
C MET A 848 -47.38 -5.89 20.52
N GLY A 849 -47.14 -6.02 19.21
CA GLY A 849 -48.00 -5.48 18.15
C GLY A 849 -47.88 -3.98 17.90
N LEU A 850 -46.85 -3.33 18.46
CA LEU A 850 -46.57 -1.89 18.30
C LEU A 850 -45.58 -1.63 17.16
N GLY A 851 -45.40 -0.36 16.80
CA GLY A 851 -44.38 0.04 15.83
C GLY A 851 -42.95 -0.27 16.33
N PRO A 852 -42.02 -0.71 15.44
CA PRO A 852 -40.68 -1.12 15.86
C PRO A 852 -39.90 -0.01 16.59
N SER A 853 -40.01 1.23 16.11
CA SER A 853 -39.51 2.43 16.77
C SER A 853 -40.64 3.45 16.87
N GLU A 854 -40.63 4.28 17.91
CA GLU A 854 -41.58 5.40 18.08
C GLU A 854 -41.54 6.38 16.89
N THR A 855 -40.38 6.54 16.24
CA THR A 855 -40.27 7.35 15.02
C THR A 855 -41.04 6.72 13.86
N ILE A 856 -40.91 5.41 13.66
CA ILE A 856 -41.59 4.65 12.60
C ILE A 856 -43.09 4.56 12.89
N GLU A 857 -43.46 4.43 14.16
CA GLU A 857 -44.85 4.46 14.64
C GLU A 857 -45.50 5.83 14.39
N GLN A 858 -44.80 6.92 14.68
CA GLN A 858 -45.26 8.28 14.38
C GLN A 858 -45.35 8.54 12.87
N GLU A 859 -44.37 8.10 12.07
CA GLU A 859 -44.40 8.18 10.60
C GLU A 859 -45.59 7.40 10.02
N TRP A 860 -45.85 6.19 10.51
CA TRP A 860 -46.99 5.36 10.13
C TRP A 860 -48.33 5.99 10.51
N LEU A 861 -48.45 6.54 11.73
CA LEU A 861 -49.64 7.27 12.17
C LEU A 861 -49.86 8.55 11.35
N CYS A 862 -48.79 9.29 10.99
CA CYS A 862 -48.88 10.40 10.05
C CYS A 862 -49.33 9.94 8.64
N HIS A 863 -48.91 8.75 8.19
CA HIS A 863 -49.36 8.19 6.91
C HIS A 863 -50.84 7.80 6.94
N ILE A 864 -51.34 7.21 8.02
CA ILE A 864 -52.77 6.92 8.22
C ILE A 864 -53.57 8.23 8.31
N GLN A 865 -53.11 9.21 9.08
CA GLN A 865 -53.79 10.51 9.19
C GLN A 865 -53.81 11.29 7.87
N THR A 866 -52.80 11.16 7.02
CA THR A 866 -52.82 11.78 5.69
C THR A 866 -53.74 11.03 4.73
N GLN A 867 -53.79 9.69 4.75
CA GLN A 867 -54.79 8.93 3.98
C GLN A 867 -56.23 9.28 4.39
N GLN A 868 -56.51 9.33 5.70
CA GLN A 868 -57.83 9.73 6.22
C GLN A 868 -58.19 11.17 5.84
N LYS A 869 -57.23 12.10 5.90
CA LYS A 869 -57.45 13.48 5.44
C LYS A 869 -57.73 13.54 3.94
N CYS A 870 -57.01 12.80 3.10
CA CYS A 870 -57.29 12.74 1.67
C CYS A 870 -58.71 12.24 1.37
N GLN A 871 -59.18 11.22 2.08
CA GLN A 871 -60.55 10.71 1.94
C GLN A 871 -61.63 11.70 2.39
N ILE A 872 -61.35 12.52 3.42
CA ILE A 872 -62.29 13.56 3.88
C ILE A 872 -62.27 14.79 2.94
N THR A 873 -61.11 15.17 2.39
CA THR A 873 -61.03 16.30 1.44
C THR A 873 -61.78 16.06 0.13
N GLU A 874 -61.96 14.80 -0.30
CA GLU A 874 -62.77 14.48 -1.48
C GLU A 874 -64.29 14.64 -1.24
N GLU A 875 -64.76 14.76 0.01
CA GLU A 875 -66.16 15.05 0.35
C GLU A 875 -66.40 16.53 0.77
N GLU A 876 -65.39 17.28 1.22
CA GLU A 876 -65.56 18.64 1.79
C GLU A 876 -65.12 19.82 0.87
N GLU A 877 -64.76 19.59 -0.39
CA GLU A 877 -64.16 20.63 -1.28
C GLU A 877 -65.06 21.84 -1.64
N TRP A 878 -66.34 21.88 -1.24
CA TRP A 878 -67.32 22.92 -1.65
C TRP A 878 -68.07 23.58 -0.48
N SER A 879 -67.34 24.27 0.40
CA SER A 879 -67.95 25.15 1.42
C SER A 879 -68.68 26.35 0.77
N GLN A 880 -70.00 26.41 0.95
CA GLN A 880 -70.86 27.47 0.40
C GLN A 880 -71.09 28.60 1.41
N LEU A 881 -70.78 29.86 1.03
CA LEU A 881 -71.09 31.01 1.87
C LEU A 881 -72.61 31.32 1.87
N PRO A 882 -73.17 31.95 2.93
CA PRO A 882 -74.59 32.31 3.01
C PRO A 882 -75.15 33.18 1.87
N ASN A 883 -74.28 33.82 1.07
CA ASN A 883 -74.67 34.60 -0.12
C ASN A 883 -74.52 33.81 -1.45
N GLY A 884 -74.35 32.48 -1.40
CA GLY A 884 -74.41 31.60 -2.58
C GLY A 884 -73.17 31.57 -3.49
N VAL A 885 -72.04 32.15 -3.04
CA VAL A 885 -70.76 32.10 -3.77
C VAL A 885 -69.83 31.09 -3.11
N TYR A 886 -69.26 30.17 -3.90
CA TYR A 886 -68.25 29.21 -3.47
C TYR A 886 -66.86 29.83 -3.41
N THR A 887 -66.04 29.40 -2.45
CA THR A 887 -64.69 29.94 -2.21
C THR A 887 -63.79 28.85 -1.63
N THR A 888 -62.58 28.71 -2.19
CA THR A 888 -61.54 27.78 -1.74
C THR A 888 -60.60 28.39 -0.69
N ALA A 889 -61.06 29.41 0.04
CA ALA A 889 -60.29 30.09 1.09
C ALA A 889 -60.90 29.83 2.48
N ASP A 890 -60.08 29.29 3.39
CA ASP A 890 -60.45 28.95 4.77
C ASP A 890 -61.17 30.10 5.50
N LEU A 891 -62.28 29.76 6.17
CA LEU A 891 -62.93 30.65 7.12
C LEU A 891 -62.03 30.87 8.34
N ARG A 892 -61.62 32.12 8.60
CA ARG A 892 -60.84 32.47 9.80
C ARG A 892 -61.64 32.18 11.07
N PRO A 893 -61.09 31.42 12.04
CA PRO A 893 -61.70 31.28 13.36
C PRO A 893 -61.71 32.63 14.08
N ASN A 894 -62.90 33.18 14.35
CA ASN A 894 -63.07 34.51 14.96
C ASN A 894 -63.24 34.49 16.50
N SER A 895 -63.20 33.31 17.11
CA SER A 895 -63.29 33.12 18.57
C SER A 895 -62.48 31.90 19.02
N TYR A 896 -62.22 31.82 20.32
CA TYR A 896 -61.68 30.62 20.98
C TYR A 896 -62.67 30.14 22.06
N ILE A 897 -62.64 28.84 22.34
CA ILE A 897 -63.41 28.21 23.41
C ILE A 897 -62.41 27.72 24.47
N PRO A 898 -62.28 28.41 25.62
CA PRO A 898 -61.41 27.95 26.70
C PRO A 898 -61.89 26.62 27.27
N THR A 899 -60.96 25.68 27.49
CA THR A 899 -61.26 24.31 27.93
C THR A 899 -61.45 24.14 29.44
N GLU A 900 -61.38 25.22 30.24
CA GLU A 900 -61.45 25.16 31.72
C GLU A 900 -62.72 25.78 32.33
N ASP A 901 -63.61 26.38 31.52
CA ASP A 901 -64.95 26.82 31.96
C ASP A 901 -66.00 25.72 31.63
N SER A 902 -66.88 25.37 32.58
CA SER A 902 -67.77 24.21 32.46
C SER A 902 -68.97 24.35 31.50
N LEU A 903 -69.04 25.43 30.71
CA LEU A 903 -70.00 25.63 29.62
C LEU A 903 -69.31 26.38 28.46
N PRO A 904 -69.32 25.86 27.21
CA PRO A 904 -68.53 26.40 26.12
C PRO A 904 -69.18 27.62 25.46
N LEU A 905 -69.00 28.81 26.04
CA LEU A 905 -69.37 30.08 25.40
C LEU A 905 -68.16 30.66 24.64
N PRO A 906 -68.23 30.83 23.30
CA PRO A 906 -67.12 31.32 22.49
C PRO A 906 -66.83 32.79 22.82
N LYS A 907 -65.59 33.07 23.26
CA LYS A 907 -65.14 34.43 23.57
C LYS A 907 -64.40 34.99 22.32
N PRO A 908 -64.73 36.20 21.84
CA PRO A 908 -64.01 36.81 20.71
C PRO A 908 -62.56 37.10 21.12
N TYR A 909 -61.63 37.01 20.18
CA TYR A 909 -60.25 37.39 20.42
C TYR A 909 -60.16 38.90 20.74
N GLY A 910 -59.43 39.24 21.81
CA GLY A 910 -59.11 40.64 22.13
C GLY A 910 -58.14 41.27 21.12
N ALA A 911 -57.67 42.47 21.41
CA ALA A 911 -56.76 43.23 20.54
C ALA A 911 -55.42 42.54 20.20
N LEU A 912 -55.10 41.44 20.88
CA LEU A 912 -53.98 40.54 20.59
C LEU A 912 -54.52 39.17 20.13
N ALA A 913 -55.09 39.12 18.93
CA ALA A 913 -55.51 37.87 18.31
C ALA A 913 -54.28 37.00 17.95
N PRO A 914 -54.30 35.68 18.22
CA PRO A 914 -53.17 34.80 17.94
C PRO A 914 -52.99 34.63 16.43
N PHE A 915 -51.91 35.22 15.90
CA PHE A 915 -51.53 35.10 14.50
C PHE A 915 -51.00 33.68 14.21
N LYS A 916 -51.74 32.89 13.42
CA LYS A 916 -51.27 31.61 12.88
C LYS A 916 -50.02 31.88 12.02
N PRO A 917 -48.82 31.40 12.38
CA PRO A 917 -47.61 31.70 11.63
C PRO A 917 -47.70 31.15 10.20
N SER A 918 -47.32 31.97 9.22
CA SER A 918 -47.14 31.51 7.85
C SER A 918 -46.02 30.47 7.78
N GLU A 919 -46.17 29.46 6.92
CA GLU A 919 -45.18 28.40 6.77
C GLU A 919 -43.80 28.96 6.35
N LEU A 920 -42.74 28.39 6.92
CA LEU A 920 -41.38 28.90 6.77
C LEU A 920 -40.84 28.62 5.36
N GLY A 921 -40.90 29.64 4.50
CA GLY A 921 -40.46 29.54 3.10
C GLY A 921 -39.01 29.06 2.94
N THR A 922 -38.79 28.26 1.89
CA THR A 922 -37.62 27.40 1.61
C THR A 922 -36.26 28.12 1.40
N ASN A 923 -36.13 29.39 1.77
CA ASN A 923 -34.96 30.25 1.50
C ASN A 923 -34.22 30.73 2.76
N MET A 924 -34.56 30.26 3.97
CA MET A 924 -33.74 30.55 5.15
C MET A 924 -32.40 29.80 5.12
N ARG A 925 -31.30 30.54 5.19
CA ARG A 925 -29.94 29.99 5.24
C ARG A 925 -29.71 29.24 6.56
N HIS A 926 -29.41 27.95 6.48
CA HIS A 926 -29.05 27.15 7.65
C HIS A 926 -27.78 27.71 8.32
N ILE A 927 -27.89 28.15 9.57
CA ILE A 927 -26.75 28.53 10.40
C ILE A 927 -26.00 27.25 10.78
N ARG A 928 -24.83 27.01 10.18
CA ARG A 928 -23.94 25.92 10.61
C ARG A 928 -23.47 26.18 12.04
N LYS A 929 -23.72 25.24 12.95
CA LYS A 929 -23.08 25.23 14.28
C LYS A 929 -21.55 25.13 14.09
N PRO A 930 -20.74 25.89 14.84
CA PRO A 930 -19.29 25.80 14.75
C PRO A 930 -18.80 24.44 15.28
N GLN A 931 -17.87 23.80 14.55
CA GLN A 931 -17.17 22.62 15.07
C GLN A 931 -16.12 23.07 16.10
N PRO A 932 -16.02 22.40 17.27
CA PRO A 932 -14.92 22.66 18.20
C PRO A 932 -13.60 22.22 17.56
N LYS A 933 -12.54 23.02 17.75
CA LYS A 933 -11.19 22.61 17.36
C LYS A 933 -10.72 21.47 18.28
N PRO A 934 -10.01 20.45 17.78
CA PRO A 934 -9.33 19.49 18.64
C PRO A 934 -8.26 20.20 19.47
N LEU A 935 -8.08 19.77 20.72
CA LEU A 935 -6.95 20.18 21.55
C LEU A 935 -5.69 19.46 21.05
N GLU A 936 -4.60 20.20 20.85
CA GLU A 936 -3.28 19.63 20.60
C GLU A 936 -2.66 19.17 21.94
N ILE A 937 -2.11 17.95 21.96
CA ILE A 937 -1.37 17.31 23.08
C ILE A 937 -0.12 16.65 22.48
#